data_AF-A0A8K1GRC7-F1
#
_entry.id   AF-A0A8K1GRC7-F1
#
_cell.length_a   1.000
_cell.length_b   1.000
_cell.length_c   1.000
_cell.angle_alpha   90.00
_cell.angle_beta   90.00
_cell.angle_gamma   90.00
#
_symmetry.space_group_name_H-M   'P 1'
#
loop_
_entity.id
_entity.type
_entity.pdbx_description
1 polymer ?
#
loop_
_entity_poly.entity_id
_entity_poly.type
_entity_poly.pdbx_seq_one_letter_code
_entity_poly.pdbx_strand_id
1 'polypeptide(L)'
;MLLRLGPEFELRRDVGPWLAERGCAAALDTPENSSAFYVVNVERNGKVIYTWKGNQKNTHIGLYDLQTKQNEHLYMFEKNLHIISCSINNERTLLAVSFCQYTEEERASQLLQSVSKYLTLLIEIQPINNVRVLKAVDSCVRVQFLHPVEGRNASRESRLLLVSEDKYIEQFDIHVVAEEEHKVVIEKSGQLPRAKVVDDLVWAQWDMMEQRLFYIVPKESKSTLRCVQFYPDENFNSILESHLDIAVNDTQLKLVNFGYDYCQDQDVASKSLNLQVFTSKAGGLCVCCSLVSDTPHEIIYSIYFLHKGYNKTFTVSLERTESHQLKEVAFMNLDYYVAAYLPGQFLHLLNIQHPDLLCYSLFLTGEDARIDTPQNCSIRSPWVSAVLDCSTGSLYNVSISDRALLHLLQRSKRDCERLAALHCALLYFQHTEDLEMQIIQWISENLSTCHSFDPIQEFIIASLYCRMCPETQNLDKLLPYTSLHDWTGVVPGVTCTTDIISLPVLEFQNSKGFWEKLNSNLESVKYAEPHLHYHNNMLRREWRNLSEEREERRTTAYLRNIFENAKKVLSHLDTWDSEARLVPLFEEEDYQQQLLMGLMVAQLKDHLMRHLQYVGKKKIDQIVLDYVANLLNLVHRLMKEVWRRYQLHSCIFCFDERGSAGEFAVFHIMSRILEAANGMCMPLPPGFHTLHLGLGVRCLPLHTLLHYIDSGILQLTETCVRKLLKDLDDTEQNEKLKFSIVMRLPEALGQKVRQYWNHPINANLIARKYVKLMLEKLGNRQCSRPIPENLSVPVEFLPLNYLTNVLAEIENQGVHPYEKQDHVNARFVEETALKHTMTLLGLKYS
;
A
#
# COMPACT_ATOMS: atom_id res chain seq x y z
N MET A 1 -10.60 17.17 -7.53
CA MET A 1 -9.71 17.47 -6.39
C MET A 1 -9.25 16.17 -5.76
N LEU A 2 -8.04 16.16 -5.19
CA LEU A 2 -7.45 14.95 -4.62
C LEU A 2 -8.17 14.49 -3.35
N LEU A 3 -8.38 15.41 -2.40
CA LEU A 3 -9.17 15.15 -1.19
C LEU A 3 -10.63 15.55 -1.44
N ARG A 4 -11.53 14.62 -1.15
CA ARG A 4 -12.98 14.85 -1.18
C ARG A 4 -13.50 14.99 0.24
N LEU A 5 -14.31 16.02 0.44
CA LEU A 5 -15.04 16.26 1.67
C LEU A 5 -16.49 15.85 1.47
N GLY A 6 -16.89 14.74 2.08
CA GLY A 6 -18.29 14.36 2.19
C GLY A 6 -18.89 15.04 3.43
N PRO A 7 -19.87 15.97 3.29
CA PRO A 7 -20.50 16.58 4.46
C PRO A 7 -21.31 15.53 5.23
N GLU A 8 -20.93 15.23 6.46
CA GLU A 8 -21.70 14.34 7.35
C GLU A 8 -22.71 15.13 8.17
N PHE A 9 -22.32 16.32 8.62
CA PHE A 9 -23.18 17.23 9.38
C PHE A 9 -22.86 18.68 9.07
N GLU A 10 -23.89 19.49 8.97
CA GLU A 10 -23.78 20.93 8.86
C GLU A 10 -24.83 21.58 9.74
N LEU A 11 -24.36 22.30 10.76
CA LEU A 11 -25.21 22.84 11.82
C LEU A 11 -26.42 23.63 11.27
N ARG A 12 -26.20 24.52 10.30
CA ARG A 12 -27.29 25.32 9.71
C ARG A 12 -28.27 24.50 8.87
N ARG A 13 -27.78 23.49 8.15
CA ARG A 13 -28.60 22.67 7.25
C ARG A 13 -29.42 21.62 7.99
N ASP A 14 -28.80 20.96 8.96
CA ASP A 14 -29.37 19.77 9.60
C ASP A 14 -30.15 20.10 10.89
N VAL A 15 -29.86 21.26 11.52
CA VAL A 15 -30.55 21.72 12.74
C VAL A 15 -31.47 22.91 12.46
N GLY A 16 -31.10 23.80 11.52
CA GLY A 16 -31.85 25.02 11.20
C GLY A 16 -33.35 24.80 10.90
N PRO A 17 -33.72 23.85 10.00
CA PRO A 17 -35.12 23.56 9.70
C PRO A 17 -35.92 23.12 10.92
N TRP A 18 -35.33 22.29 11.78
CA TRP A 18 -35.98 21.79 12.99
C TRP A 18 -36.23 22.90 14.03
N LEU A 19 -35.29 23.86 14.15
CA LEU A 19 -35.50 25.05 14.97
C LEU A 19 -36.59 25.96 14.39
N ALA A 20 -36.67 26.07 13.06
CA ALA A 20 -37.66 26.89 12.39
C ALA A 20 -39.09 26.37 12.60
N GLU A 21 -39.30 25.06 12.50
CA GLU A 21 -40.58 24.40 12.80
C GLU A 21 -41.08 24.67 14.22
N ARG A 22 -40.17 24.90 15.17
CA ARG A 22 -40.47 25.21 16.57
C ARG A 22 -40.60 26.70 16.87
N GLY A 23 -40.66 27.56 15.84
CA GLY A 23 -40.82 29.00 15.99
C GLY A 23 -39.57 29.72 16.52
N CYS A 24 -38.40 29.09 16.42
CA CYS A 24 -37.11 29.67 16.80
C CYS A 24 -36.34 30.26 15.59
N ALA A 25 -36.95 30.30 14.40
CA ALA A 25 -36.33 30.80 13.16
C ALA A 25 -35.81 32.25 13.29
N ALA A 26 -36.60 33.13 13.92
CA ALA A 26 -36.25 34.53 14.11
C ALA A 26 -34.99 34.73 15.00
N ALA A 27 -34.60 33.71 15.76
CA ALA A 27 -33.38 33.74 16.56
C ALA A 27 -32.12 33.51 15.72
N LEU A 28 -32.17 33.05 14.46
CA LEU A 28 -30.95 32.80 13.66
C LEU A 28 -30.49 34.01 12.83
N ASP A 29 -31.35 35.03 12.65
CA ASP A 29 -31.13 36.13 11.70
C ASP A 29 -30.38 37.34 12.28
N THR A 30 -30.17 37.41 13.61
CA THR A 30 -29.38 38.48 14.23
C THR A 30 -27.93 38.04 14.46
N PRO A 31 -26.93 38.93 14.26
CA PRO A 31 -25.51 38.59 14.40
C PRO A 31 -25.16 38.08 15.81
N GLU A 32 -25.78 38.64 16.86
CA GLU A 32 -25.59 38.20 18.26
C GLU A 32 -26.10 36.78 18.53
N ASN A 33 -27.20 36.39 17.89
CA ASN A 33 -27.72 35.04 18.08
C ASN A 33 -27.03 34.02 17.16
N SER A 34 -26.52 34.44 16.01
CA SER A 34 -25.64 33.61 15.17
C SER A 34 -24.34 33.26 15.89
N SER A 35 -23.80 34.14 16.75
CA SER A 35 -22.64 33.81 17.60
C SER A 35 -22.94 32.82 18.73
N ALA A 36 -24.21 32.57 19.02
CA ALA A 36 -24.63 31.62 20.04
C ALA A 36 -25.18 30.31 19.47
N PHE A 37 -25.07 30.11 18.14
CA PHE A 37 -25.45 28.89 17.44
C PHE A 37 -24.20 28.18 16.91
N TYR A 38 -23.65 27.28 17.72
CA TYR A 38 -22.43 26.54 17.39
C TYR A 38 -22.46 25.11 17.96
N VAL A 39 -21.60 24.26 17.41
CA VAL A 39 -21.36 22.90 17.90
C VAL A 39 -20.51 22.99 19.16
N VAL A 40 -20.99 22.47 20.28
CA VAL A 40 -20.29 22.50 21.57
C VAL A 40 -19.32 21.33 21.69
N ASN A 41 -19.76 20.12 21.33
CA ASN A 41 -18.95 18.91 21.41
C ASN A 41 -19.48 17.83 20.45
N VAL A 42 -18.65 16.83 20.15
CA VAL A 42 -19.05 15.61 19.46
C VAL A 42 -18.71 14.43 20.36
N GLU A 43 -19.65 13.50 20.53
CA GLU A 43 -19.52 12.33 21.40
C GLU A 43 -19.10 11.08 20.63
N ARG A 44 -18.54 10.09 21.35
CA ARG A 44 -17.98 8.85 20.78
C ARG A 44 -18.97 8.08 19.90
N ASN A 45 -20.25 8.13 20.25
CA ASN A 45 -21.34 7.47 19.52
C ASN A 45 -21.82 8.26 18.29
N GLY A 46 -21.08 9.30 17.86
CA GLY A 46 -21.43 10.12 16.71
C GLY A 46 -22.58 11.08 16.99
N LYS A 47 -22.82 11.46 18.25
CA LYS A 47 -23.81 12.48 18.57
C LYS A 47 -23.17 13.84 18.69
N VAL A 48 -23.76 14.82 18.02
CA VAL A 48 -23.29 16.21 18.01
C VAL A 48 -24.12 17.01 19.01
N ILE A 49 -23.46 17.62 19.99
CA ILE A 49 -24.09 18.51 20.96
C ILE A 49 -23.93 19.94 20.44
N TYR A 50 -25.03 20.68 20.37
CA TYR A 50 -25.05 22.06 19.91
C TYR A 50 -25.85 22.95 20.86
N THR A 51 -25.66 24.26 20.75
CA THR A 51 -26.40 25.25 21.53
C THR A 51 -27.05 26.29 20.63
N TRP A 52 -28.15 26.89 21.10
CA TRP A 52 -28.80 28.03 20.45
C TRP A 52 -29.47 28.94 21.48
N LYS A 53 -29.79 30.17 21.06
CA LYS A 53 -30.59 31.13 21.85
C LYS A 53 -32.06 31.01 21.47
N GLY A 54 -32.92 30.92 22.47
CA GLY A 54 -34.37 31.00 22.30
C GLY A 54 -34.87 32.46 22.28
N ASN A 55 -36.16 32.64 21.96
CA ASN A 55 -36.79 33.95 21.82
C ASN A 55 -36.80 34.81 23.12
N GLN A 56 -36.58 34.19 24.28
CA GLN A 56 -36.55 34.85 25.61
C GLN A 56 -35.12 35.07 26.15
N LYS A 57 -34.08 35.04 25.30
CA LYS A 57 -32.66 35.01 25.71
C LYS A 57 -32.26 33.79 26.56
N ASN A 58 -33.08 32.74 26.59
CA ASN A 58 -32.76 31.45 27.21
C ASN A 58 -31.72 30.71 26.37
N THR A 59 -30.77 30.04 27.02
CA THR A 59 -29.80 29.16 26.35
C THR A 59 -30.32 27.74 26.31
N HIS A 60 -30.38 27.14 25.13
CA HIS A 60 -30.80 25.76 24.94
C HIS A 60 -29.61 24.88 24.54
N ILE A 61 -29.68 23.61 24.92
CA ILE A 61 -28.75 22.55 24.50
C ILE A 61 -29.54 21.50 23.73
N GLY A 62 -29.03 21.15 22.55
CA GLY A 62 -29.58 20.13 21.67
C GLY A 62 -28.59 19.03 21.38
N LEU A 63 -29.14 17.93 20.90
CA LEU A 63 -28.43 16.73 20.50
C LEU A 63 -28.88 16.35 19.10
N TYR A 64 -27.93 16.17 18.20
CA TYR A 64 -28.16 15.60 16.89
C TYR A 64 -27.49 14.23 16.80
N ASP A 65 -28.22 13.24 16.33
CA ASP A 65 -27.69 11.90 16.10
C ASP A 65 -27.32 11.73 14.62
N LEU A 66 -26.03 11.55 14.32
CA LEU A 66 -25.54 11.38 12.94
C LEU A 66 -26.13 10.15 12.24
N GLN A 67 -26.48 9.09 12.99
CA GLN A 67 -26.98 7.84 12.42
C GLN A 67 -28.47 7.93 12.09
N THR A 68 -29.27 8.41 13.04
CA THR A 68 -30.74 8.51 12.87
C THR A 68 -31.17 9.80 12.18
N LYS A 69 -30.28 10.79 12.09
CA LYS A 69 -30.53 12.15 11.57
C LYS A 69 -31.67 12.87 12.30
N GLN A 70 -31.79 12.63 13.60
CA GLN A 70 -32.83 13.23 14.43
C GLN A 70 -32.24 14.27 15.39
N ASN A 71 -33.02 15.33 15.62
CA ASN A 71 -32.74 16.38 16.59
C ASN A 71 -33.57 16.19 17.86
N GLU A 72 -32.92 16.30 19.01
CA GLU A 72 -33.51 16.21 20.34
C GLU A 72 -33.12 17.44 21.18
N HIS A 73 -34.04 17.94 22.00
CA HIS A 73 -33.76 19.00 22.98
C HIS A 73 -33.37 18.35 24.30
N LEU A 74 -32.18 18.69 24.84
CA LEU A 74 -31.66 18.08 26.07
C LEU A 74 -31.99 18.89 27.32
N TYR A 75 -31.69 20.19 27.31
CA TYR A 75 -31.81 21.03 28.49
C TYR A 75 -31.99 22.51 28.14
N MET A 76 -32.59 23.28 29.05
CA MET A 76 -32.81 24.73 28.91
C MET A 76 -32.31 25.45 30.17
N PHE A 77 -31.56 26.53 29.96
CA PHE A 77 -31.25 27.51 30.99
C PHE A 77 -32.11 28.76 30.80
N GLU A 78 -32.76 29.22 31.87
CA GLU A 78 -33.56 30.45 31.91
C GLU A 78 -32.71 31.74 31.93
N LYS A 79 -31.43 31.63 31.61
CA LYS A 79 -30.47 32.74 31.58
C LYS A 79 -29.69 32.72 30.27
N ASN A 80 -29.22 33.91 29.89
CA ASN A 80 -28.33 34.11 28.77
C ASN A 80 -26.90 33.65 29.14
N LEU A 81 -26.64 32.34 29.00
CA LEU A 81 -25.34 31.73 29.31
C LEU A 81 -24.56 31.43 28.04
N HIS A 82 -23.24 31.56 28.09
CA HIS A 82 -22.35 31.13 27.03
C HIS A 82 -21.72 29.79 27.41
N ILE A 83 -22.08 28.72 26.69
CA ILE A 83 -21.68 27.35 27.00
C ILE A 83 -20.31 27.09 26.41
N ILE A 84 -19.38 26.68 27.26
CA ILE A 84 -17.99 26.48 26.87
C ILE A 84 -17.76 25.01 26.52
N SER A 85 -18.22 24.09 27.37
CA SER A 85 -18.06 22.65 27.18
C SER A 85 -19.31 21.93 27.64
N CYS A 86 -19.68 20.87 26.93
CA CYS A 86 -20.80 20.03 27.30
C CYS A 86 -20.55 18.59 26.88
N SER A 87 -20.95 17.64 27.73
CA SER A 87 -20.87 16.21 27.42
C SER A 87 -22.03 15.46 28.08
N ILE A 88 -22.45 14.36 27.45
CA ILE A 88 -23.54 13.50 27.90
C ILE A 88 -23.01 12.07 28.16
N ASN A 89 -23.52 11.42 29.20
CA ASN A 89 -23.16 10.02 29.45
C ASN A 89 -23.81 9.07 28.42
N ASN A 90 -23.30 7.85 28.37
CA ASN A 90 -23.74 6.82 27.42
C ASN A 90 -25.26 6.52 27.55
N GLU A 91 -25.77 6.48 28.78
CA GLU A 91 -27.16 6.17 29.11
C GLU A 91 -28.12 7.35 28.89
N ARG A 92 -27.62 8.55 28.55
CA ARG A 92 -28.40 9.79 28.36
C ARG A 92 -29.16 10.26 29.60
N THR A 93 -28.65 9.95 30.79
CA THR A 93 -29.28 10.32 32.07
C THR A 93 -28.60 11.51 32.74
N LEU A 94 -27.32 11.77 32.41
CA LEU A 94 -26.50 12.81 33.01
C LEU A 94 -25.92 13.75 31.94
N LEU A 95 -25.95 15.04 32.24
CA LEU A 95 -25.39 16.11 31.43
C LEU A 95 -24.38 16.90 32.25
N ALA A 96 -23.14 16.99 31.76
CA ALA A 96 -22.11 17.86 32.32
C ALA A 96 -22.02 19.12 31.46
N VAL A 97 -22.08 20.30 32.08
CA VAL A 97 -22.05 21.59 31.37
C VAL A 97 -21.11 22.55 32.07
N SER A 98 -20.23 23.19 31.33
CA SER A 98 -19.39 24.29 31.78
C SER A 98 -19.74 25.55 30.99
N PHE A 99 -19.94 26.67 31.68
CA PHE A 99 -20.35 27.93 31.04
C PHE A 99 -19.75 29.16 31.74
N CYS A 100 -19.68 30.27 31.00
CA CYS A 100 -19.30 31.58 31.51
C CYS A 100 -20.52 32.27 32.15
N GLN A 101 -20.35 32.85 33.33
CA GLN A 101 -21.44 33.54 34.04
C GLN A 101 -21.67 34.97 33.53
N TYR A 102 -20.69 35.62 32.91
CA TYR A 102 -20.75 37.04 32.53
C TYR A 102 -20.94 37.26 31.02
N THR A 103 -21.78 38.23 30.67
CA THR A 103 -21.81 38.87 29.35
C THR A 103 -21.15 40.25 29.43
N GLU A 104 -20.54 40.77 28.35
CA GLU A 104 -19.73 42.01 28.37
C GLU A 104 -20.48 43.24 28.91
N GLU A 105 -21.82 43.26 28.82
CA GLU A 105 -22.68 44.32 29.34
C GLU A 105 -22.73 44.40 30.88
N GLU A 106 -22.42 43.31 31.60
CA GLU A 106 -22.50 43.25 33.07
C GLU A 106 -21.18 43.62 33.78
N ARG A 107 -20.07 43.75 33.04
CA ARG A 107 -18.75 44.13 33.60
C ARG A 107 -18.75 45.51 34.27
N ALA A 108 -19.60 46.43 33.83
CA ALA A 108 -19.67 47.80 34.37
C ALA A 108 -20.46 47.89 35.70
N SER A 109 -21.29 46.90 36.02
CA SER A 109 -22.36 47.03 37.02
C SER A 109 -22.06 46.37 38.37
N GLN A 110 -21.05 45.50 38.47
CA GLN A 110 -20.91 44.57 39.62
C GLN A 110 -19.46 44.39 40.12
N LEU A 111 -18.66 45.46 40.21
CA LEU A 111 -17.32 45.47 40.83
C LEU A 111 -17.27 45.06 42.33
N LEU A 112 -18.38 44.58 42.92
CA LEU A 112 -18.55 44.38 44.37
C LEU A 112 -18.99 42.97 44.80
N GLN A 113 -19.06 41.98 43.89
CA GLN A 113 -19.34 40.59 44.29
C GLN A 113 -18.24 39.63 43.83
N SER A 114 -17.67 38.88 44.80
CA SER A 114 -16.66 37.85 44.60
C SER A 114 -17.27 36.56 44.03
N VAL A 115 -17.77 36.61 42.80
CA VAL A 115 -18.40 35.46 42.14
C VAL A 115 -17.49 34.92 41.04
N SER A 116 -17.26 33.61 41.07
CA SER A 116 -16.39 32.90 40.12
C SER A 116 -16.83 33.08 38.66
N LYS A 117 -15.87 33.32 37.76
CA LYS A 117 -16.14 33.57 36.33
C LYS A 117 -16.79 32.41 35.58
N TYR A 118 -16.38 31.18 35.89
CA TYR A 118 -16.83 29.96 35.23
C TYR A 118 -17.46 28.99 36.23
N LEU A 119 -18.54 28.34 35.78
CA LEU A 119 -19.26 27.35 36.57
C LEU A 119 -19.40 26.05 35.79
N THR A 120 -19.11 24.93 36.46
CA THR A 120 -19.27 23.59 35.93
C THR A 120 -20.33 22.84 36.74
N LEU A 121 -21.37 22.39 36.05
CA LEU A 121 -22.52 21.71 36.63
C LEU A 121 -22.63 20.27 36.12
N LEU A 122 -23.15 19.40 36.98
CA LEU A 122 -23.63 18.06 36.65
C LEU A 122 -25.15 18.04 36.86
N ILE A 123 -25.89 17.68 35.82
CA ILE A 123 -27.34 17.78 35.75
C ILE A 123 -27.93 16.40 35.45
N GLU A 124 -28.91 15.98 36.24
CA GLU A 124 -29.76 14.82 35.93
C GLU A 124 -30.81 15.28 34.91
N ILE A 125 -30.92 14.62 33.75
CA ILE A 125 -31.82 15.02 32.65
C ILE A 125 -33.00 14.08 32.43
N GLN A 126 -32.96 12.84 32.93
CA GLN A 126 -34.05 11.86 32.79
C GLN A 126 -34.37 11.15 34.12
N PRO A 127 -35.30 11.70 34.93
CA PRO A 127 -35.97 13.00 34.81
C PRO A 127 -35.09 14.17 35.26
N ILE A 128 -35.43 15.39 34.84
CA ILE A 128 -34.79 16.62 35.35
C ILE A 128 -35.09 16.74 36.84
N ASN A 129 -34.08 16.54 37.69
CA ASN A 129 -34.29 16.40 39.12
C ASN A 129 -33.27 17.20 39.94
N ASN A 130 -31.97 16.85 39.86
CA ASN A 130 -30.91 17.55 40.60
C ASN A 130 -29.86 18.22 39.70
N VAL A 131 -29.34 19.35 40.19
CA VAL A 131 -28.18 20.05 39.65
C VAL A 131 -27.12 20.12 40.75
N ARG A 132 -25.95 19.52 40.51
CA ARG A 132 -24.78 19.61 41.40
C ARG A 132 -23.72 20.51 40.80
N VAL A 133 -23.14 21.40 41.60
CA VAL A 133 -21.97 22.20 41.21
C VAL A 133 -20.71 21.34 41.38
N LEU A 134 -19.97 21.13 40.29
CA LEU A 134 -18.70 20.41 40.32
C LEU A 134 -17.53 21.34 40.65
N LYS A 135 -17.47 22.51 39.97
CA LYS A 135 -16.44 23.54 40.14
C LYS A 135 -17.03 24.93 39.94
N ALA A 136 -16.53 25.89 40.70
CA ALA A 136 -16.76 27.33 40.53
C ALA A 136 -15.38 28.01 40.60
N VAL A 137 -14.84 28.42 39.46
CA VAL A 137 -13.44 28.87 39.31
C VAL A 137 -13.34 30.04 38.33
N ASP A 138 -12.20 30.72 38.33
CA ASP A 138 -11.94 31.85 37.42
C ASP A 138 -11.24 31.44 36.10
N SER A 139 -10.81 30.18 36.02
CA SER A 139 -10.22 29.51 34.85
C SER A 139 -11.25 28.69 34.08
N CYS A 140 -11.10 28.55 32.76
CA CYS A 140 -12.06 27.76 31.99
C CYS A 140 -11.89 26.26 32.30
N VAL A 141 -13.02 25.57 32.38
CA VAL A 141 -13.10 24.13 32.64
C VAL A 141 -13.81 23.44 31.49
N ARG A 142 -13.22 22.35 30.98
CA ARG A 142 -13.83 21.44 29.99
C ARG A 142 -14.28 20.14 30.65
N VAL A 143 -15.29 19.51 30.07
CA VAL A 143 -15.92 18.29 30.60
C VAL A 143 -16.13 17.27 29.49
N GLN A 144 -15.82 16.00 29.77
CA GLN A 144 -15.97 14.89 28.83
C GLN A 144 -16.31 13.58 29.56
N PHE A 145 -17.43 12.95 29.22
CA PHE A 145 -17.79 11.62 29.72
C PHE A 145 -16.98 10.52 29.04
N LEU A 146 -16.65 9.48 29.82
CA LEU A 146 -16.09 8.22 29.31
C LEU A 146 -17.23 7.25 28.99
N HIS A 147 -17.13 6.57 27.86
CA HIS A 147 -18.15 5.61 27.39
C HIS A 147 -17.67 4.16 27.58
N PRO A 148 -18.41 3.30 28.30
CA PRO A 148 -18.04 1.89 28.46
C PRO A 148 -18.15 1.10 27.14
N VAL A 149 -17.66 -0.15 27.11
CA VAL A 149 -17.79 -1.04 25.94
C VAL A 149 -19.20 -1.60 25.85
N GLU A 150 -19.76 -1.60 24.64
CA GLU A 150 -21.06 -2.19 24.32
C GLU A 150 -21.13 -3.67 24.76
N GLY A 151 -22.19 -4.02 25.51
CA GLY A 151 -22.49 -5.42 25.85
C GLY A 151 -22.15 -5.87 27.29
N ARG A 152 -21.52 -5.03 28.11
CA ARG A 152 -21.58 -5.21 29.58
C ARG A 152 -22.78 -4.44 30.13
N ASN A 153 -23.56 -5.08 31.01
CA ASN A 153 -24.70 -4.47 31.70
C ASN A 153 -24.32 -3.06 32.17
N ALA A 154 -25.19 -2.08 31.88
CA ALA A 154 -25.03 -0.67 32.24
C ALA A 154 -24.44 -0.57 33.66
N SER A 155 -23.13 -0.32 33.74
CA SER A 155 -22.47 -0.09 35.01
C SER A 155 -23.17 1.12 35.61
N ARG A 156 -23.63 1.01 36.84
CA ARG A 156 -24.25 2.11 37.60
C ARG A 156 -23.26 3.25 37.91
N GLU A 157 -22.16 3.31 37.19
CA GLU A 157 -21.07 4.27 37.34
C GLU A 157 -20.83 4.94 35.99
N SER A 158 -20.98 6.27 35.99
CA SER A 158 -20.58 7.15 34.89
C SER A 158 -19.31 7.87 35.31
N ARG A 159 -18.32 7.95 34.41
CA ARG A 159 -17.06 8.65 34.69
C ARG A 159 -16.96 9.92 33.86
N LEU A 160 -16.53 11.00 34.51
CA LEU A 160 -16.42 12.32 33.91
C LEU A 160 -15.00 12.85 34.05
N LEU A 161 -14.37 13.21 32.94
CA LEU A 161 -13.12 13.95 32.93
C LEU A 161 -13.41 15.44 33.01
N LEU A 162 -12.71 16.11 33.92
CA LEU A 162 -12.72 17.55 34.12
C LEU A 162 -11.33 18.09 33.84
N VAL A 163 -11.20 18.98 32.86
CA VAL A 163 -9.94 19.56 32.42
C VAL A 163 -9.95 21.04 32.76
N SER A 164 -9.02 21.47 33.62
CA SER A 164 -8.91 22.88 34.03
C SER A 164 -7.78 23.57 33.25
N GLU A 165 -8.00 24.82 32.84
CA GLU A 165 -6.94 25.70 32.33
C GLU A 165 -5.84 25.99 33.34
N ASP A 166 -6.09 25.75 34.63
CA ASP A 166 -5.07 25.74 35.70
C ASP A 166 -4.10 24.54 35.62
N LYS A 167 -3.96 23.93 34.44
CA LYS A 167 -2.96 22.90 34.09
C LYS A 167 -3.16 21.54 34.77
N TYR A 168 -4.37 21.15 35.12
CA TYR A 168 -4.65 19.84 35.71
C TYR A 168 -5.90 19.16 35.13
N ILE A 169 -5.94 17.82 35.24
CA ILE A 169 -7.07 16.99 34.82
C ILE A 169 -7.50 16.08 35.97
N GLU A 170 -8.80 16.06 36.27
CA GLU A 170 -9.42 15.23 37.31
C GLU A 170 -10.46 14.28 36.67
N GLN A 171 -10.56 13.06 37.19
CA GLN A 171 -11.65 12.13 36.89
C GLN A 171 -12.62 12.10 38.07
N PHE A 172 -13.92 12.22 37.80
CA PHE A 172 -15.00 12.04 38.76
C PHE A 172 -15.72 10.71 38.50
N ASP A 173 -15.93 9.93 39.55
CA ASP A 173 -16.70 8.69 39.50
C ASP A 173 -18.11 8.93 40.05
N ILE A 174 -19.10 8.90 39.16
CA ILE A 174 -20.49 9.24 39.46
C ILE A 174 -21.32 7.97 39.54
N HIS A 175 -21.73 7.62 40.75
CA HIS A 175 -22.59 6.48 40.99
C HIS A 175 -24.05 6.89 40.83
N VAL A 176 -24.81 6.10 40.08
CA VAL A 176 -26.20 6.38 39.73
C VAL A 176 -27.09 5.20 40.10
N VAL A 177 -28.13 5.48 40.89
CA VAL A 177 -29.05 4.48 41.42
C VAL A 177 -30.36 4.55 40.63
N ALA A 178 -30.87 3.39 40.22
CA ALA A 178 -32.20 3.29 39.63
C ALA A 178 -33.25 3.22 40.75
N GLU A 179 -34.09 4.24 40.90
CA GLU A 179 -35.14 4.28 41.93
C GLU A 179 -36.47 3.65 41.41
N GLU A 180 -36.79 3.75 40.10
CA GLU A 180 -37.96 3.14 39.42
C GLU A 180 -37.65 2.88 37.92
N GLU A 181 -38.50 2.15 37.17
CA GLU A 181 -38.24 1.62 35.79
C GLU A 181 -37.65 2.62 34.76
N HIS A 182 -37.72 3.93 34.99
CA HIS A 182 -37.12 4.96 34.12
C HIS A 182 -36.52 6.16 34.89
N LYS A 183 -36.19 6.02 36.19
CA LYS A 183 -35.62 7.11 37.00
C LYS A 183 -34.24 6.72 37.53
N VAL A 184 -33.24 7.49 37.11
CA VAL A 184 -31.84 7.27 37.46
C VAL A 184 -31.34 8.53 38.19
N VAL A 185 -31.01 8.40 39.47
CA VAL A 185 -30.63 9.52 40.35
C VAL A 185 -29.21 9.31 40.85
N ILE A 186 -28.41 10.38 40.93
CA ILE A 186 -27.06 10.33 41.47
C ILE A 186 -27.15 9.90 42.93
N GLU A 187 -26.37 8.87 43.30
CA GLU A 187 -26.30 8.39 44.68
C GLU A 187 -26.01 9.57 45.62
N LYS A 188 -26.85 9.73 46.65
CA LYS A 188 -26.74 10.83 47.62
C LYS A 188 -25.59 10.56 48.62
N SER A 189 -24.38 10.40 48.10
CA SER A 189 -23.14 10.54 48.84
C SER A 189 -22.65 12.00 48.72
N GLY A 190 -21.95 12.49 49.75
CA GLY A 190 -21.54 13.89 49.89
C GLY A 190 -20.71 14.42 48.73
N GLN A 191 -19.39 14.42 48.87
CA GLN A 191 -18.49 14.83 47.79
C GLN A 191 -18.28 13.65 46.83
N LEU A 192 -18.44 13.89 45.52
CA LEU A 192 -18.19 12.87 44.50
C LEU A 192 -16.72 12.42 44.56
N PRO A 193 -16.44 11.10 44.52
CA PRO A 193 -15.07 10.60 44.40
C PRO A 193 -14.37 11.24 43.22
N ARG A 194 -13.14 11.73 43.44
CA ARG A 194 -12.30 12.32 42.40
C ARG A 194 -10.88 11.79 42.49
N ALA A 195 -10.29 11.50 41.33
CA ALA A 195 -8.90 11.12 41.19
C ALA A 195 -8.19 12.15 40.30
N LYS A 196 -7.00 12.60 40.70
CA LYS A 196 -6.18 13.48 39.87
C LYS A 196 -5.46 12.62 38.82
N VAL A 197 -5.67 12.93 37.54
CA VAL A 197 -5.09 12.17 36.42
C VAL A 197 -3.76 12.79 35.99
N VAL A 198 -3.73 14.12 35.82
CA VAL A 198 -2.56 14.86 35.33
C VAL A 198 -2.43 16.18 36.09
N ASP A 199 -1.18 16.64 36.26
CA ASP A 199 -0.81 17.93 36.83
C ASP A 199 0.24 18.64 35.96
N ASP A 200 0.34 19.96 36.10
CA ASP A 200 1.31 20.84 35.43
C ASP A 200 1.45 20.63 33.91
N LEU A 201 0.33 20.40 33.22
CA LEU A 201 0.33 20.21 31.76
C LEU A 201 0.30 21.54 30.98
N VAL A 202 0.93 21.56 29.80
CA VAL A 202 0.97 22.73 28.91
C VAL A 202 0.22 22.52 27.59
N TRP A 203 -0.03 21.26 27.23
CA TRP A 203 -0.81 20.89 26.07
C TRP A 203 -1.51 19.55 26.33
N ALA A 204 -2.74 19.39 25.82
CA ALA A 204 -3.43 18.10 25.80
C ALA A 204 -4.33 17.91 24.58
N GLN A 205 -4.44 16.66 24.11
CA GLN A 205 -5.35 16.23 23.07
C GLN A 205 -6.17 15.03 23.52
N TRP A 206 -7.47 15.10 23.24
CA TRP A 206 -8.40 14.01 23.46
C TRP A 206 -8.62 13.17 22.19
N ASP A 207 -8.39 11.86 22.29
CA ASP A 207 -8.82 10.87 21.30
C ASP A 207 -10.11 10.21 21.80
N MET A 208 -11.23 10.66 21.23
CA MET A 208 -12.57 10.24 21.64
C MET A 208 -12.88 8.77 21.29
N MET A 209 -12.39 8.28 20.15
CA MET A 209 -12.74 6.96 19.64
C MET A 209 -12.13 5.85 20.49
N GLU A 210 -10.87 6.04 20.85
CA GLU A 210 -10.07 5.09 21.62
C GLU A 210 -9.97 5.47 23.11
N GLN A 211 -10.55 6.60 23.52
CA GLN A 211 -10.49 7.16 24.88
C GLN A 211 -9.05 7.25 25.42
N ARG A 212 -8.23 8.01 24.71
CA ARG A 212 -6.83 8.27 25.06
C ARG A 212 -6.61 9.76 25.26
N LEU A 213 -5.82 10.08 26.28
CA LEU A 213 -5.41 11.43 26.58
C LEU A 213 -3.91 11.55 26.33
N PHE A 214 -3.54 12.29 25.28
CA PHE A 214 -2.17 12.71 25.05
C PHE A 214 -1.94 14.06 25.72
N TYR A 215 -0.85 14.22 26.45
CA TYR A 215 -0.53 15.49 27.11
C TYR A 215 0.98 15.72 27.18
N ILE A 216 1.39 16.99 27.24
CA ILE A 216 2.78 17.40 27.35
C ILE A 216 3.00 18.05 28.72
N VAL A 217 4.06 17.62 29.40
CA VAL A 217 4.57 18.21 30.64
C VAL A 217 5.91 18.88 30.34
N PRO A 218 6.11 20.15 30.71
CA PRO A 218 7.39 20.81 30.55
C PRO A 218 8.38 20.27 31.59
N LYS A 219 9.58 19.88 31.13
CA LYS A 219 10.75 19.65 32.02
C LYS A 219 11.84 20.63 31.59
N GLU A 220 12.71 21.03 32.53
CA GLU A 220 13.68 22.14 32.45
C GLU A 220 14.46 22.32 31.13
N SER A 221 14.62 21.28 30.32
CA SER A 221 15.28 21.36 28.99
C SER A 221 14.54 20.67 27.82
N LYS A 222 13.55 19.81 28.07
CA LYS A 222 12.81 19.06 27.03
C LYS A 222 11.37 18.82 27.43
N SER A 223 10.45 18.97 26.48
CA SER A 223 9.04 18.64 26.69
C SER A 223 8.84 17.12 26.66
N THR A 224 8.09 16.57 27.60
CA THR A 224 7.77 15.13 27.61
C THR A 224 6.31 14.92 27.20
N LEU A 225 6.08 14.20 26.11
CA LEU A 225 4.77 13.70 25.71
C LEU A 225 4.45 12.43 26.49
N ARG A 226 3.28 12.41 27.11
CA ARG A 226 2.74 11.26 27.81
C ARG A 226 1.37 10.89 27.26
N CYS A 227 1.00 9.62 27.39
CA CYS A 227 -0.33 9.13 27.06
C CYS A 227 -0.93 8.35 28.22
N VAL A 228 -2.16 8.72 28.59
CA VAL A 228 -3.01 7.94 29.49
C VAL A 228 -4.11 7.27 28.67
N GLN A 229 -4.27 5.97 28.83
CA GLN A 229 -5.36 5.19 28.24
C GLN A 229 -6.41 4.93 29.30
N PHE A 230 -7.66 5.24 28.97
CA PHE A 230 -8.81 4.87 29.78
C PHE A 230 -9.31 3.51 29.29
N TYR A 231 -9.29 2.51 30.17
CA TYR A 231 -9.77 1.17 29.84
C TYR A 231 -11.25 1.00 30.20
N PRO A 232 -11.96 0.08 29.53
CA PRO A 232 -13.33 -0.28 29.87
C PRO A 232 -13.46 -0.85 31.30
N ASP A 233 -12.37 -1.39 31.85
CA ASP A 233 -12.30 -2.07 33.15
C ASP A 233 -11.93 -1.11 34.31
N GLU A 234 -12.29 0.16 34.17
CA GLU A 234 -12.33 1.18 35.24
C GLU A 234 -11.03 1.88 35.63
N ASN A 235 -9.88 1.28 35.35
CA ASN A 235 -8.59 1.92 35.60
C ASN A 235 -8.06 2.69 34.39
N PHE A 236 -7.48 3.86 34.64
CA PHE A 236 -6.61 4.55 33.69
C PHE A 236 -5.15 4.22 34.00
N ASN A 237 -4.36 3.99 32.96
CA ASN A 237 -2.92 3.74 33.11
C ASN A 237 -2.14 4.72 32.24
N SER A 238 -1.04 5.24 32.77
CA SER A 238 0.01 5.84 31.95
C SER A 238 0.67 4.72 31.14
N ILE A 239 0.70 4.89 29.82
CA ILE A 239 1.21 3.86 28.90
C ILE A 239 2.48 4.32 28.21
N LEU A 240 2.54 5.58 27.79
CA LEU A 240 3.59 6.09 26.91
C LEU A 240 4.31 7.27 27.58
N GLU A 241 5.64 7.26 27.53
CA GLU A 241 6.47 8.43 27.78
C GLU A 241 7.44 8.63 26.60
N SER A 242 7.51 9.85 26.06
CA SER A 242 8.38 10.20 24.94
C SER A 242 8.95 11.60 25.12
N HIS A 243 10.24 11.78 24.84
CA HIS A 243 10.89 13.09 24.86
C HIS A 243 10.76 13.77 23.50
N LEU A 244 10.19 14.97 23.49
CA LEU A 244 10.06 15.80 22.31
C LEU A 244 11.01 17.00 22.42
N ASP A 245 11.80 17.21 21.37
CA ASP A 245 12.62 18.41 21.20
C ASP A 245 11.75 19.56 20.66
N ILE A 246 10.67 19.89 21.38
CA ILE A 246 9.74 20.98 21.05
C ILE A 246 9.68 21.93 22.25
N ALA A 247 9.94 23.21 22.01
CA ALA A 247 9.70 24.27 22.97
C ALA A 247 8.21 24.65 22.92
N VAL A 248 7.45 24.24 23.92
CA VAL A 248 6.06 24.68 24.11
C VAL A 248 6.08 25.84 25.09
N ASN A 249 5.39 26.94 24.78
CA ASN A 249 5.29 28.06 25.70
C ASN A 249 4.46 27.66 26.92
N ASP A 250 5.03 27.81 28.12
CA ASP A 250 4.38 27.47 29.38
C ASP A 250 3.28 28.46 29.82
N THR A 251 3.00 29.50 29.02
CA THR A 251 2.15 30.63 29.42
C THR A 251 0.66 30.32 29.38
N GLN A 252 0.19 29.49 28.44
CA GLN A 252 -1.22 29.14 28.30
C GLN A 252 -1.38 27.66 27.93
N LEU A 253 -2.35 26.99 28.57
CA LEU A 253 -2.70 25.61 28.27
C LEU A 253 -3.41 25.52 26.91
N LYS A 254 -2.91 24.67 26.02
CA LYS A 254 -3.57 24.36 24.75
C LYS A 254 -4.34 23.04 24.81
N LEU A 255 -5.61 23.08 24.43
CA LEU A 255 -6.50 21.93 24.40
C LEU A 255 -6.93 21.62 22.96
N VAL A 256 -6.79 20.36 22.53
CA VAL A 256 -7.18 19.88 21.21
C VAL A 256 -8.25 18.80 21.35
N ASN A 257 -9.34 18.92 20.58
CA ASN A 257 -10.49 17.99 20.58
C ASN A 257 -11.28 17.92 21.91
N PHE A 258 -11.34 19.02 22.68
CA PHE A 258 -12.17 19.16 23.90
C PHE A 258 -13.43 20.04 23.68
N GLY A 259 -13.95 20.07 22.45
CA GLY A 259 -15.11 20.90 22.06
C GLY A 259 -14.75 22.31 21.57
N TYR A 260 -15.74 23.21 21.56
CA TYR A 260 -15.65 24.57 21.01
C TYR A 260 -14.77 25.51 21.83
N ASP A 261 -13.86 26.23 21.18
CA ASP A 261 -12.76 26.93 21.85
C ASP A 261 -12.88 28.46 21.83
N TYR A 262 -13.92 28.98 22.47
CA TYR A 262 -14.20 30.43 22.55
C TYR A 262 -13.01 31.29 23.04
N CYS A 263 -12.15 30.77 23.94
CA CYS A 263 -11.04 31.54 24.51
C CYS A 263 -9.84 31.71 23.56
N GLN A 264 -9.68 30.86 22.55
CA GLN A 264 -8.60 31.01 21.55
C GLN A 264 -8.96 32.04 20.45
N ASP A 265 -10.24 32.20 20.12
CA ASP A 265 -10.68 33.07 19.03
C ASP A 265 -10.67 34.58 19.38
N GLN A 266 -10.57 34.95 20.67
CA GLN A 266 -10.44 36.36 21.10
C GLN A 266 -8.98 36.85 21.17
N ASP A 267 -8.01 35.95 21.38
CA ASP A 267 -6.61 36.33 21.56
C ASP A 267 -5.92 36.52 20.19
N VAL A 268 -5.87 37.78 19.76
CA VAL A 268 -5.08 38.25 18.62
C VAL A 268 -3.63 37.77 18.72
N ALA A 269 -3.22 36.92 17.77
CA ALA A 269 -1.83 36.71 17.34
C ALA A 269 -0.83 36.32 18.45
N SER A 270 -1.17 35.37 19.33
CA SER A 270 -0.10 34.63 20.02
C SER A 270 0.59 33.70 19.01
N LYS A 271 1.94 33.64 19.02
CA LYS A 271 2.74 32.71 18.19
C LYS A 271 2.44 31.27 18.61
N SER A 272 1.31 30.77 18.16
CA SER A 272 0.67 29.59 18.69
C SER A 272 1.16 28.37 17.91
N LEU A 273 1.85 27.45 18.59
CA LEU A 273 2.28 26.16 18.02
C LEU A 273 1.05 25.30 17.68
N ASN A 274 0.84 24.94 16.42
CA ASN A 274 -0.15 23.91 16.06
C ASN A 274 0.47 22.55 16.34
N LEU A 275 -0.10 21.75 17.23
CA LEU A 275 0.40 20.41 17.54
C LEU A 275 -0.76 19.43 17.59
N GLN A 276 -0.64 18.34 16.83
CA GLN A 276 -1.63 17.28 16.74
C GLN A 276 -0.94 15.91 16.77
N VAL A 277 -1.50 14.98 17.52
CA VAL A 277 -1.04 13.59 17.61
C VAL A 277 -2.00 12.71 16.82
N PHE A 278 -1.46 11.87 15.93
CA PHE A 278 -2.24 10.91 15.18
C PHE A 278 -1.79 9.49 15.43
N THR A 279 -2.76 8.59 15.43
CA THR A 279 -2.57 7.15 15.54
C THR A 279 -3.14 6.47 14.30
N SER A 280 -2.53 5.35 13.89
CA SER A 280 -2.99 4.52 12.78
C SER A 280 -3.30 3.09 13.22
N LYS A 281 -4.16 2.41 12.46
CA LYS A 281 -4.52 1.00 12.71
C LYS A 281 -3.34 0.05 12.58
N ALA A 282 -2.29 0.45 11.87
CA ALA A 282 -1.03 -0.30 11.73
C ALA A 282 -0.07 -0.10 12.92
N GLY A 283 -0.47 0.62 13.98
CA GLY A 283 0.41 0.92 15.11
C GLY A 283 1.40 2.05 14.81
N GLY A 284 1.07 2.93 13.87
CA GLY A 284 1.80 4.17 13.62
C GLY A 284 1.39 5.21 14.67
N LEU A 285 2.38 5.89 15.23
CA LEU A 285 2.20 7.06 16.10
C LEU A 285 3.03 8.20 15.54
N CYS A 286 2.39 9.33 15.25
CA CYS A 286 3.08 10.53 14.81
C CYS A 286 2.59 11.80 15.53
N VAL A 287 3.53 12.73 15.73
CA VAL A 287 3.24 14.08 16.25
C VAL A 287 3.50 15.06 15.12
N CYS A 288 2.47 15.75 14.67
CA CYS A 288 2.56 16.79 13.65
C CYS A 288 2.62 18.14 14.36
N CYS A 289 3.61 18.96 14.03
CA CYS A 289 3.70 20.31 14.52
C CYS A 289 3.93 21.32 13.39
N SER A 290 3.32 22.48 13.53
CA SER A 290 3.59 23.64 12.68
C SER A 290 3.89 24.83 13.57
N LEU A 291 5.00 25.50 13.27
CA LEU A 291 5.38 26.75 13.91
C LEU A 291 5.16 27.88 12.92
N VAL A 292 4.51 28.95 13.36
CA VAL A 292 4.40 30.17 12.55
C VAL A 292 5.81 30.74 12.39
N SER A 293 6.35 30.67 11.18
CA SER A 293 7.69 31.19 10.90
C SER A 293 7.71 32.72 10.96
N ASP A 294 8.80 33.27 11.50
CA ASP A 294 9.09 34.71 11.48
C ASP A 294 9.44 35.18 10.06
N THR A 295 9.86 34.27 9.16
CA THR A 295 10.14 34.57 7.76
C THR A 295 8.86 34.57 6.93
N PRO A 296 8.54 35.65 6.20
CA PRO A 296 7.25 35.79 5.51
C PRO A 296 7.07 34.86 4.29
N HIS A 297 8.14 34.26 3.76
CA HIS A 297 8.13 33.48 2.51
C HIS A 297 8.32 31.98 2.70
N GLU A 298 8.51 31.51 3.93
CA GLU A 298 8.77 30.10 4.22
C GLU A 298 7.81 29.60 5.30
N ILE A 299 7.32 28.37 5.09
CA ILE A 299 6.48 27.68 6.05
C ILE A 299 7.19 26.40 6.46
N ILE A 300 7.31 26.23 7.77
CA ILE A 300 8.01 25.11 8.38
C ILE A 300 7.01 24.29 9.19
N TYR A 301 6.98 22.99 8.93
CA TYR A 301 6.27 22.03 9.77
C TYR A 301 7.08 20.75 9.89
N SER A 302 6.93 20.07 11.03
CA SER A 302 7.66 18.84 11.33
C SER A 302 6.69 17.73 11.69
N ILE A 303 7.04 16.51 11.27
CA ILE A 303 6.33 15.29 11.66
C ILE A 303 7.32 14.37 12.38
N TYR A 304 7.03 14.07 13.64
CA TYR A 304 7.79 13.13 14.46
C TYR A 304 7.18 11.75 14.29
N PHE A 305 7.90 10.83 13.63
CA PHE A 305 7.48 9.44 13.47
C PHE A 305 7.98 8.64 14.69
N LEU A 306 7.30 8.79 15.82
CA LEU A 306 7.71 8.17 17.10
C LEU A 306 7.86 6.65 17.00
N HIS A 307 7.03 6.01 16.16
CA HIS A 307 7.08 4.57 15.90
C HIS A 307 8.27 4.11 15.02
N LYS A 308 8.99 5.04 14.39
CA LYS A 308 10.20 4.80 13.56
C LYS A 308 11.48 5.39 14.15
N GLY A 309 11.38 6.29 15.13
CA GLY A 309 12.55 6.87 15.82
C GLY A 309 13.26 8.00 15.07
N TYR A 310 12.58 8.70 14.17
CA TYR A 310 13.09 9.94 13.57
C TYR A 310 11.96 10.96 13.37
N ASN A 311 12.33 12.22 13.16
CA ASN A 311 11.43 13.27 12.69
C ASN A 311 11.78 13.67 11.25
N LYS A 312 10.85 14.32 10.57
CA LYS A 312 11.10 15.01 9.31
C LYS A 312 10.59 16.42 9.39
N THR A 313 11.45 17.38 9.09
CA THR A 313 11.10 18.81 9.04
C THR A 313 11.04 19.24 7.59
N PHE A 314 9.90 19.79 7.19
CA PHE A 314 9.63 20.24 5.85
C PHE A 314 9.62 21.76 5.80
N THR A 315 10.42 22.34 4.91
CA THR A 315 10.43 23.78 4.62
C THR A 315 9.93 24.02 3.21
N VAL A 316 8.82 24.77 3.11
CA VAL A 316 8.13 25.09 1.87
C VAL A 316 8.31 26.56 1.54
N SER A 317 8.82 26.86 0.35
CA SER A 317 8.94 28.23 -0.17
C SER A 317 7.66 28.64 -0.91
N LEU A 318 7.02 29.74 -0.52
CA LEU A 318 5.78 30.21 -1.17
C LEU A 318 6.09 31.07 -2.40
N GLU A 319 5.53 30.69 -3.55
CA GLU A 319 5.70 31.42 -4.83
C GLU A 319 4.73 32.62 -4.99
N ARG A 320 3.64 32.70 -4.19
CA ARG A 320 2.63 33.77 -4.31
C ARG A 320 2.42 34.57 -3.02
N THR A 321 2.65 35.88 -3.11
CA THR A 321 2.20 36.93 -2.17
C THR A 321 0.72 37.24 -2.35
N GLU A 322 -0.16 36.27 -2.11
CA GLU A 322 -1.57 36.59 -1.86
C GLU A 322 -1.75 36.66 -0.33
N SER A 323 -2.25 37.81 0.12
CA SER A 323 -2.41 38.18 1.53
C SER A 323 -3.50 37.33 2.21
N HIS A 324 -3.20 36.08 2.52
CA HIS A 324 -4.04 35.26 3.39
C HIS A 324 -3.58 35.42 4.85
N GLN A 325 -4.55 35.69 5.73
CA GLN A 325 -4.33 35.99 7.16
C GLN A 325 -3.88 34.75 7.98
N LEU A 326 -4.06 33.54 7.44
CA LEU A 326 -3.74 32.28 8.11
C LEU A 326 -2.39 31.73 7.60
N LYS A 327 -1.41 31.66 8.49
CA LYS A 327 -0.10 31.01 8.26
C LYS A 327 0.00 29.63 8.92
N GLU A 328 -1.10 29.10 9.42
CA GLU A 328 -1.12 27.85 10.17
C GLU A 328 -1.44 26.67 9.25
N VAL A 329 -0.58 25.65 9.25
CA VAL A 329 -0.79 24.42 8.48
C VAL A 329 -1.82 23.56 9.21
N ALA A 330 -2.89 23.19 8.52
CA ALA A 330 -3.87 22.23 9.01
C ALA A 330 -3.39 20.80 8.76
N PHE A 331 -3.56 19.92 9.76
CA PHE A 331 -3.24 18.51 9.63
C PHE A 331 -4.52 17.66 9.63
N MET A 332 -4.56 16.64 8.77
CA MET A 332 -5.67 15.70 8.67
C MET A 332 -5.16 14.26 8.73
N ASN A 333 -5.80 13.43 9.55
CA ASN A 333 -5.48 12.02 9.68
C ASN A 333 -6.27 11.18 8.68
N LEU A 334 -5.57 10.46 7.79
CA LEU A 334 -6.15 9.53 6.80
C LEU A 334 -5.67 8.09 7.05
N ASP A 335 -5.43 7.72 8.31
CA ASP A 335 -4.95 6.40 8.77
C ASP A 335 -3.51 6.07 8.32
N TYR A 336 -3.31 5.72 7.05
CA TYR A 336 -1.98 5.45 6.47
C TYR A 336 -1.24 6.71 6.03
N TYR A 337 -1.95 7.82 5.86
CA TYR A 337 -1.41 9.09 5.42
C TYR A 337 -1.77 10.23 6.37
N VAL A 338 -0.86 11.19 6.54
CA VAL A 338 -1.19 12.53 7.06
C VAL A 338 -1.23 13.50 5.90
N ALA A 339 -2.28 14.31 5.82
CA ALA A 339 -2.29 15.46 4.91
C ALA A 339 -1.96 16.74 5.69
N ALA A 340 -0.87 17.40 5.30
CA ALA A 340 -0.53 18.75 5.73
C ALA A 340 -1.02 19.74 4.65
N TYR A 341 -1.99 20.57 5.02
CA TYR A 341 -2.70 21.44 4.09
C TYR A 341 -2.61 22.89 4.53
N LEU A 342 -2.27 23.77 3.60
CA LEU A 342 -2.42 25.19 3.77
C LEU A 342 -3.35 25.73 2.68
N PRO A 343 -4.52 26.27 3.05
CA PRO A 343 -5.53 26.73 2.10
C PRO A 343 -4.97 27.65 1.02
N GLY A 344 -5.22 27.30 -0.24
CA GLY A 344 -4.80 28.08 -1.41
C GLY A 344 -3.32 28.02 -1.77
N GLN A 345 -2.48 27.35 -0.96
CA GLN A 345 -1.02 27.31 -1.15
C GLN A 345 -0.54 25.92 -1.55
N PHE A 346 -0.65 24.94 -0.65
CA PHE A 346 -0.15 23.58 -0.90
C PHE A 346 -0.94 22.51 -0.16
N LEU A 347 -0.83 21.28 -0.67
CA LEU A 347 -1.29 20.05 -0.04
C LEU A 347 -0.14 19.04 -0.07
N HIS A 348 0.33 18.59 1.09
CA HIS A 348 1.34 17.54 1.21
C HIS A 348 0.73 16.30 1.84
N LEU A 349 0.65 15.21 1.07
CA LEU A 349 0.21 13.91 1.55
C LEU A 349 1.44 13.06 1.91
N LEU A 350 1.58 12.68 3.18
CA LEU A 350 2.75 12.02 3.75
C LEU A 350 2.39 10.60 4.22
N ASN A 351 3.10 9.60 3.71
CA ASN A 351 2.92 8.21 4.11
C ASN A 351 3.51 7.97 5.51
N ILE A 352 2.67 7.54 6.46
CA ILE A 352 3.07 7.30 7.85
C ILE A 352 3.68 5.91 8.02
N GLN A 353 3.27 4.93 7.21
CA GLN A 353 3.73 3.54 7.34
C GLN A 353 5.19 3.40 6.90
N HIS A 354 5.56 4.07 5.80
CA HIS A 354 6.89 4.06 5.21
C HIS A 354 7.41 5.48 5.01
N PRO A 355 7.74 6.20 6.11
CA PRO A 355 8.16 7.58 5.98
C PRO A 355 9.57 7.71 5.40
N ASP A 356 10.36 6.64 5.34
CA ASP A 356 11.75 6.65 4.87
C ASP A 356 11.85 7.13 3.42
N LEU A 357 10.90 6.71 2.58
CA LEU A 357 10.89 6.97 1.15
C LEU A 357 10.03 8.20 0.80
N LEU A 358 10.69 9.35 0.69
CA LEU A 358 10.05 10.62 0.29
C LEU A 358 9.43 10.58 -1.12
N CYS A 359 9.83 9.64 -1.98
CA CYS A 359 9.19 9.47 -3.29
C CYS A 359 7.70 9.10 -3.22
N TYR A 360 7.20 8.72 -2.05
CA TYR A 360 5.78 8.44 -1.81
C TYR A 360 5.02 9.58 -1.17
N SER A 361 5.70 10.68 -0.87
CA SER A 361 5.01 11.88 -0.42
C SER A 361 4.54 12.67 -1.64
N LEU A 362 3.24 12.95 -1.68
CA LEU A 362 2.63 13.67 -2.79
C LEU A 362 2.47 15.14 -2.40
N PHE A 363 3.30 16.00 -2.99
CA PHE A 363 3.24 17.44 -2.78
C PHE A 363 2.59 18.14 -3.98
N LEU A 364 1.46 18.79 -3.73
CA LEU A 364 0.68 19.52 -4.74
C LEU A 364 0.65 21.01 -4.39
N THR A 365 0.62 21.86 -5.42
CA THR A 365 0.51 23.31 -5.33
C THR A 365 -0.54 23.84 -6.31
N GLY A 366 -1.04 25.06 -6.07
CA GLY A 366 -1.99 25.71 -6.98
C GLY A 366 -3.36 25.02 -7.04
N GLU A 367 -3.93 24.87 -8.24
CA GLU A 367 -5.27 24.29 -8.45
C GLU A 367 -5.36 22.82 -8.00
N ASP A 368 -4.28 22.05 -8.19
CA ASP A 368 -4.25 20.63 -7.83
C ASP A 368 -4.22 20.43 -6.29
N ALA A 369 -3.80 21.44 -5.53
CA ALA A 369 -3.82 21.44 -4.07
C ALA A 369 -5.17 21.84 -3.46
N ARG A 370 -6.11 22.37 -4.25
CA ARG A 370 -7.39 22.86 -3.73
C ARG A 370 -8.23 21.73 -3.17
N ILE A 371 -8.86 22.02 -2.03
CA ILE A 371 -9.90 21.23 -1.40
C ILE A 371 -11.18 22.08 -1.45
N ASP A 372 -12.35 21.47 -1.65
CA ASP A 372 -13.66 22.14 -1.70
C ASP A 372 -14.10 22.66 -0.30
N THR A 373 -13.22 23.33 0.44
CA THR A 373 -13.50 23.98 1.73
C THR A 373 -13.65 25.50 1.60
N PRO A 374 -14.38 26.15 2.52
CA PRO A 374 -14.36 27.60 2.67
C PRO A 374 -12.92 28.11 2.91
N GLN A 375 -12.64 29.33 2.47
CA GLN A 375 -11.28 29.86 2.31
C GLN A 375 -10.55 30.20 3.64
N ASN A 376 -11.21 30.13 4.80
CA ASN A 376 -10.70 30.57 6.12
C ASN A 376 -11.06 29.61 7.27
N CYS A 377 -10.78 28.31 7.15
CA CYS A 377 -11.19 27.32 8.16
C CYS A 377 -10.10 27.02 9.20
N SER A 378 -10.44 27.12 10.49
CA SER A 378 -9.71 26.45 11.57
C SER A 378 -10.12 24.97 11.58
N ILE A 379 -9.40 24.16 10.81
CA ILE A 379 -9.66 22.73 10.67
C ILE A 379 -9.08 21.97 11.86
N ARG A 380 -9.93 21.22 12.56
CA ARG A 380 -9.52 20.22 13.57
C ARG A 380 -9.86 18.83 13.05
N SER A 381 -8.98 17.86 13.26
CA SER A 381 -9.24 16.45 12.94
C SER A 381 -9.63 15.70 14.22
N PRO A 382 -10.94 15.57 14.53
CA PRO A 382 -11.38 14.97 15.79
C PRO A 382 -11.11 13.46 15.84
N TRP A 383 -11.14 12.78 14.70
CA TRP A 383 -10.76 11.37 14.55
C TRP A 383 -10.32 11.07 13.11
N VAL A 384 -9.91 9.82 12.87
CA VAL A 384 -9.45 9.33 11.57
C VAL A 384 -10.49 9.61 10.48
N SER A 385 -10.04 10.24 9.39
CA SER A 385 -10.86 10.64 8.24
C SER A 385 -11.99 11.63 8.55
N ALA A 386 -12.00 12.28 9.71
CA ALA A 386 -12.95 13.35 10.01
C ALA A 386 -12.25 14.70 10.20
N VAL A 387 -12.92 15.74 9.71
CA VAL A 387 -12.53 17.14 9.84
C VAL A 387 -13.73 17.94 10.33
N LEU A 388 -13.54 18.67 11.42
CA LEU A 388 -14.48 19.65 11.93
C LEU A 388 -14.01 21.05 11.52
N ASP A 389 -14.88 21.76 10.80
CA ASP A 389 -14.75 23.19 10.59
C ASP A 389 -15.39 23.93 11.76
N CYS A 390 -14.56 24.51 12.63
CA CYS A 390 -15.03 25.24 13.80
C CYS A 390 -15.76 26.55 13.44
N SER A 391 -15.50 27.13 12.25
CA SER A 391 -16.11 28.39 11.83
C SER A 391 -17.55 28.21 11.36
N THR A 392 -17.85 27.10 10.68
CA THR A 392 -19.20 26.78 10.18
C THR A 392 -19.96 25.79 11.06
N GLY A 393 -19.26 25.08 11.95
CA GLY A 393 -19.83 23.96 12.71
C GLY A 393 -20.15 22.76 11.82
N SER A 394 -19.40 22.58 10.73
CA SER A 394 -19.62 21.50 9.77
C SER A 394 -18.62 20.37 9.98
N LEU A 395 -19.12 19.13 10.00
CA LEU A 395 -18.32 17.91 10.07
C LEU A 395 -18.25 17.28 8.68
N TYR A 396 -17.03 17.03 8.22
CA TYR A 396 -16.74 16.42 6.93
C TYR A 396 -15.99 15.11 7.11
N ASN A 397 -16.35 14.12 6.30
CA ASN A 397 -15.56 12.92 6.09
C ASN A 397 -14.57 13.17 4.95
N VAL A 398 -13.30 12.98 5.22
CA VAL A 398 -12.20 13.18 4.29
C VAL A 398 -11.78 11.85 3.70
N SER A 399 -11.86 11.76 2.38
CA SER A 399 -11.37 10.60 1.64
C SER A 399 -10.49 11.06 0.48
N ILE A 400 -9.50 10.24 0.15
CA ILE A 400 -8.74 10.41 -1.08
C ILE A 400 -9.61 9.95 -2.25
N SER A 401 -9.62 10.70 -3.35
CA SER A 401 -10.34 10.30 -4.56
C SER A 401 -9.48 9.42 -5.45
N ASP A 402 -9.99 8.21 -5.70
CA ASP A 402 -9.52 7.26 -6.70
C ASP A 402 -9.38 7.88 -8.11
N ARG A 403 -10.45 8.53 -8.62
CA ARG A 403 -10.47 9.17 -9.94
C ARG A 403 -9.48 10.32 -10.05
N ALA A 404 -9.30 11.10 -8.97
CA ALA A 404 -8.37 12.21 -8.96
C ALA A 404 -6.92 11.73 -8.99
N LEU A 405 -6.59 10.64 -8.27
CA LEU A 405 -5.27 10.00 -8.34
C LEU A 405 -4.96 9.46 -9.73
N LEU A 406 -5.92 8.77 -10.35
CA LEU A 406 -5.75 8.27 -11.72
C LEU A 406 -5.58 9.40 -12.73
N HIS A 407 -6.36 10.48 -12.59
CA HIS A 407 -6.20 11.68 -13.42
C HIS A 407 -4.83 12.34 -13.19
N LEU A 408 -4.33 12.38 -11.95
CA LEU A 408 -3.01 12.90 -11.62
C LEU A 408 -1.90 12.04 -12.23
N LEU A 409 -2.03 10.71 -12.16
CA LEU A 409 -1.12 9.74 -12.76
C LEU A 409 -1.02 9.93 -14.29
N GLN A 410 -2.15 10.20 -14.95
CA GLN A 410 -2.23 10.46 -16.38
C GLN A 410 -1.69 11.84 -16.79
N ARG A 411 -1.97 12.89 -16.00
CA ARG A 411 -1.64 14.28 -16.35
C ARG A 411 -0.24 14.70 -15.94
N SER A 412 0.28 14.17 -14.83
CA SER A 412 1.56 14.60 -14.29
C SER A 412 2.69 14.29 -15.28
N LYS A 413 3.66 15.20 -15.36
CA LYS A 413 4.90 15.05 -16.12
C LYS A 413 6.08 14.62 -15.24
N ARG A 414 5.91 14.64 -13.91
CA ARG A 414 7.01 14.38 -12.96
C ARG A 414 6.91 12.96 -12.43
N ASP A 415 8.05 12.27 -12.42
CA ASP A 415 8.10 10.88 -11.98
C ASP A 415 7.80 10.73 -10.49
N CYS A 416 8.20 11.69 -9.64
CA CYS A 416 7.87 11.66 -8.21
C CYS A 416 6.37 11.72 -7.94
N GLU A 417 5.63 12.56 -8.69
CA GLU A 417 4.18 12.68 -8.54
C GLU A 417 3.46 11.43 -9.06
N ARG A 418 3.92 10.86 -10.19
CA ARG A 418 3.38 9.59 -10.72
C ARG A 418 3.61 8.43 -9.76
N LEU A 419 4.81 8.33 -9.21
CA LEU A 419 5.18 7.27 -8.27
C LEU A 419 4.38 7.37 -6.97
N ALA A 420 4.29 8.57 -6.37
CA ALA A 420 3.47 8.80 -5.19
C ALA A 420 1.98 8.51 -5.45
N ALA A 421 1.44 8.92 -6.61
CA ALA A 421 0.06 8.65 -6.98
C ALA A 421 -0.21 7.14 -7.17
N LEU A 422 0.72 6.41 -7.82
CA LEU A 422 0.65 4.96 -8.02
C LEU A 422 0.61 4.23 -6.67
N HIS A 423 1.54 4.55 -5.77
CA HIS A 423 1.61 3.94 -4.44
C HIS A 423 0.43 4.33 -3.56
N CYS A 424 -0.02 5.58 -3.63
CA CYS A 424 -1.24 5.98 -2.93
C CYS A 424 -2.45 5.18 -3.45
N ALA A 425 -2.60 4.99 -4.76
CA ALA A 425 -3.70 4.22 -5.33
C ALA A 425 -3.68 2.74 -4.90
N LEU A 426 -2.50 2.11 -4.89
CA LEU A 426 -2.35 0.69 -4.56
C LEU A 426 -2.41 0.42 -3.05
N LEU A 427 -1.70 1.20 -2.23
CA LEU A 427 -1.59 0.98 -0.78
C LEU A 427 -2.83 1.45 -0.02
N TYR A 428 -3.44 2.58 -0.41
CA TYR A 428 -4.54 3.18 0.36
C TYR A 428 -5.90 2.50 0.12
N PHE A 429 -6.26 2.19 -1.13
CA PHE A 429 -7.60 1.70 -1.47
C PHE A 429 -7.80 0.18 -1.30
N GLN A 430 -6.78 -0.54 -0.80
CA GLN A 430 -6.80 -1.97 -0.49
C GLN A 430 -7.74 -2.82 -1.37
N HIS A 431 -7.18 -3.38 -2.46
CA HIS A 431 -7.81 -4.40 -3.33
C HIS A 431 -9.14 -3.99 -3.99
N THR A 432 -9.07 -3.10 -4.97
CA THR A 432 -10.12 -3.01 -6.00
C THR A 432 -9.54 -3.46 -7.33
N GLU A 433 -10.02 -4.59 -7.86
CA GLU A 433 -9.56 -5.12 -9.15
C GLU A 433 -9.72 -4.10 -10.29
N ASP A 434 -10.72 -3.21 -10.16
CA ASP A 434 -10.97 -2.10 -11.08
C ASP A 434 -9.85 -1.05 -11.09
N LEU A 435 -9.20 -0.76 -9.94
CA LEU A 435 -8.07 0.17 -9.89
C LEU A 435 -6.80 -0.48 -10.44
N GLU A 436 -6.53 -1.74 -10.10
CA GLU A 436 -5.42 -2.48 -10.71
C GLU A 436 -5.54 -2.49 -12.25
N MET A 437 -6.75 -2.74 -12.76
CA MET A 437 -7.04 -2.74 -14.19
C MET A 437 -6.80 -1.37 -14.85
N GLN A 438 -7.26 -0.28 -14.22
CA GLN A 438 -7.03 1.09 -14.71
C GLN A 438 -5.55 1.48 -14.67
N ILE A 439 -4.80 1.02 -13.66
CA ILE A 439 -3.35 1.21 -13.58
C ILE A 439 -2.63 0.42 -14.67
N ILE A 440 -3.00 -0.85 -14.90
CA ILE A 440 -2.44 -1.65 -16.00
C ILE A 440 -2.73 -0.97 -17.34
N GLN A 441 -3.93 -0.41 -17.52
CA GLN A 441 -4.29 0.37 -18.69
C GLN A 441 -3.34 1.57 -18.86
N TRP A 442 -3.10 2.34 -17.79
CA TRP A 442 -2.16 3.47 -17.82
C TRP A 442 -0.73 3.03 -18.16
N ILE A 443 -0.22 1.94 -17.56
CA ILE A 443 1.12 1.39 -17.84
C ILE A 443 1.24 1.04 -19.32
N SER A 444 0.21 0.41 -19.90
CA SER A 444 0.21 0.03 -21.32
C SER A 444 0.24 1.23 -22.29
N GLU A 445 -0.24 2.39 -21.86
CA GLU A 445 -0.21 3.65 -22.63
C GLU A 445 1.10 4.44 -22.45
N ASN A 446 1.78 4.26 -21.32
CA ASN A 446 2.85 5.13 -20.85
C ASN A 446 4.19 4.39 -20.63
N LEU A 447 4.47 3.35 -21.42
CA LEU A 447 5.61 2.44 -21.27
C LEU A 447 7.01 3.11 -21.27
N SER A 448 7.14 4.34 -21.76
CA SER A 448 8.42 5.06 -21.91
C SER A 448 8.45 6.44 -21.25
N THR A 449 7.42 6.81 -20.49
CA THR A 449 7.30 8.18 -19.97
C THR A 449 7.95 8.38 -18.61
N CYS A 450 8.25 7.30 -17.88
CA CYS A 450 8.96 7.33 -16.60
C CYS A 450 10.45 7.10 -16.80
N HIS A 451 11.29 7.99 -16.26
CA HIS A 451 12.74 7.92 -16.35
C HIS A 451 13.40 7.44 -15.06
N SER A 452 12.80 7.75 -13.90
CA SER A 452 13.41 7.48 -12.61
C SER A 452 13.00 6.15 -11.96
N PHE A 453 11.93 5.50 -12.44
CA PHE A 453 11.46 4.21 -11.94
C PHE A 453 10.79 3.38 -13.05
N ASP A 454 10.73 2.06 -12.88
CA ASP A 454 9.97 1.17 -13.76
C ASP A 454 8.54 0.96 -13.22
N PRO A 455 7.49 1.41 -13.93
CA PRO A 455 6.13 1.31 -13.44
C PRO A 455 5.60 -0.13 -13.33
N ILE A 456 6.14 -1.08 -14.11
CA ILE A 456 5.76 -2.50 -14.02
C ILE A 456 6.34 -3.10 -12.75
N GLN A 457 7.60 -2.80 -12.42
CA GLN A 457 8.23 -3.28 -11.19
C GLN A 457 7.51 -2.75 -9.95
N GLU A 458 7.24 -1.45 -9.91
CA GLU A 458 6.52 -0.82 -8.79
C GLU A 458 5.09 -1.34 -8.66
N PHE A 459 4.37 -1.54 -9.77
CA PHE A 459 3.04 -2.15 -9.75
C PHE A 459 3.06 -3.55 -9.14
N ILE A 460 3.98 -4.42 -9.60
CA ILE A 460 4.07 -5.80 -9.09
C ILE A 460 4.40 -5.80 -7.59
N ILE A 461 5.40 -5.02 -7.15
CA ILE A 461 5.84 -5.03 -5.75
C ILE A 461 4.79 -4.41 -4.83
N ALA A 462 4.20 -3.27 -5.19
CA ALA A 462 3.17 -2.63 -4.38
C ALA A 462 1.90 -3.49 -4.28
N SER A 463 1.43 -4.08 -5.39
CA SER A 463 0.30 -5.01 -5.37
C SER A 463 0.61 -6.28 -4.57
N LEU A 464 1.81 -6.85 -4.67
CA LEU A 464 2.24 -7.98 -3.84
C LEU A 464 2.22 -7.62 -2.36
N TYR A 465 2.78 -6.47 -2.01
CA TYR A 465 2.83 -5.98 -0.64
C TYR A 465 1.43 -5.84 -0.06
N CYS A 466 0.49 -5.23 -0.80
CA CYS A 466 -0.91 -5.09 -0.40
C CYS A 466 -1.62 -6.44 -0.17
N ARG A 467 -1.33 -7.45 -0.99
CA ARG A 467 -1.97 -8.78 -0.90
C ARG A 467 -1.46 -9.55 0.31
N MET A 468 -0.17 -9.46 0.60
CA MET A 468 0.49 -10.32 1.59
C MET A 468 0.48 -9.75 3.02
N CYS A 469 0.66 -8.44 3.18
CA CYS A 469 0.83 -7.81 4.50
C CYS A 469 -0.38 -7.83 5.45
N PRO A 470 -1.66 -7.85 5.02
CA PRO A 470 -2.78 -7.90 5.97
C PRO A 470 -2.88 -9.24 6.74
N GLU A 471 -2.24 -10.31 6.25
CA GLU A 471 -2.41 -11.67 6.78
C GLU A 471 -1.50 -12.02 7.97
N THR A 472 -0.38 -11.30 8.14
CA THR A 472 0.60 -11.61 9.19
C THR A 472 1.30 -10.38 9.77
N GLN A 473 1.36 -10.34 11.11
CA GLN A 473 2.11 -9.33 11.85
C GLN A 473 3.60 -9.36 11.49
N ASN A 474 4.19 -8.18 11.24
CA ASN A 474 5.60 -7.94 10.88
C ASN A 474 6.04 -8.41 9.49
N LEU A 475 5.15 -8.99 8.68
CA LEU A 475 5.50 -9.34 7.30
C LEU A 475 5.74 -8.09 6.44
N ASP A 476 5.05 -7.00 6.77
CA ASP A 476 5.19 -5.66 6.21
C ASP A 476 6.61 -5.07 6.35
N LYS A 477 7.38 -5.57 7.31
CA LYS A 477 8.77 -5.12 7.55
C LYS A 477 9.81 -5.93 6.76
N LEU A 478 9.44 -7.13 6.30
CA LEU A 478 10.37 -8.08 5.67
C LEU A 478 10.23 -8.11 4.15
N LEU A 479 9.01 -7.90 3.65
CA LEU A 479 8.78 -7.84 2.21
C LEU A 479 9.23 -6.49 1.64
N PRO A 480 9.78 -6.46 0.42
CA PRO A 480 9.99 -5.21 -0.28
C PRO A 480 8.64 -4.59 -0.62
N TYR A 481 8.54 -3.28 -0.45
CA TYR A 481 7.38 -2.49 -0.83
C TYR A 481 7.69 -1.53 -1.99
N THR A 482 8.93 -1.55 -2.49
CA THR A 482 9.40 -0.80 -3.65
C THR A 482 10.52 -1.53 -4.38
N SER A 483 10.75 -1.21 -5.66
CA SER A 483 11.96 -1.59 -6.40
C SER A 483 13.12 -0.61 -6.17
N LEU A 484 12.83 0.59 -5.67
CA LEU A 484 13.80 1.67 -5.49
C LEU A 484 14.53 1.49 -4.15
N HIS A 485 15.85 1.29 -4.22
CA HIS A 485 16.65 1.08 -3.01
C HIS A 485 17.07 2.41 -2.38
N ASP A 486 17.38 3.44 -3.19
CA ASP A 486 17.77 4.77 -2.74
C ASP A 486 17.14 5.83 -3.64
N TRP A 487 15.97 6.37 -3.28
CA TRP A 487 15.44 7.54 -3.95
C TRP A 487 16.04 8.81 -3.36
N THR A 488 16.93 9.46 -4.11
CA THR A 488 17.56 10.74 -3.76
C THR A 488 16.78 11.95 -4.29
N GLY A 489 15.66 11.73 -4.98
CA GLY A 489 14.94 12.79 -5.66
C GLY A 489 14.27 13.75 -4.66
N VAL A 490 14.70 15.00 -4.71
CA VAL A 490 14.09 16.12 -3.98
C VAL A 490 12.67 16.32 -4.51
N VAL A 491 11.70 16.41 -3.59
CA VAL A 491 10.31 16.78 -3.94
C VAL A 491 10.31 18.26 -4.32
N PRO A 492 9.99 18.64 -5.57
CA PRO A 492 10.07 20.04 -5.99
C PRO A 492 9.16 20.94 -5.14
N GLY A 493 9.70 22.03 -4.61
CA GLY A 493 8.98 22.98 -3.76
C GLY A 493 9.04 22.68 -2.26
N VAL A 494 9.63 21.55 -1.84
CA VAL A 494 9.80 21.20 -0.43
C VAL A 494 11.20 20.71 -0.15
N THR A 495 11.85 21.28 0.86
CA THR A 495 13.09 20.73 1.42
C THR A 495 12.77 19.94 2.67
N CYS A 496 13.38 18.77 2.83
CA CYS A 496 13.16 17.87 3.96
C CYS A 496 14.49 17.62 4.67
N THR A 497 14.52 17.82 5.98
CA THR A 497 15.60 17.37 6.87
C THR A 497 15.07 16.24 7.76
N THR A 498 15.91 15.27 8.08
CA THR A 498 15.55 14.11 8.92
C THR A 498 16.49 14.05 10.11
N ASP A 499 15.95 14.13 11.33
CA ASP A 499 16.74 14.00 12.56
C ASP A 499 16.32 12.76 13.35
N ILE A 500 17.29 12.04 13.93
CA ILE A 500 17.02 10.86 14.76
C ILE A 500 16.52 11.33 16.13
N ILE A 501 15.45 10.71 16.62
CA ILE A 501 14.85 11.02 17.91
C ILE A 501 14.89 9.81 18.85
N SER A 502 14.79 10.05 20.16
CA SER A 502 14.67 8.98 21.13
C SER A 502 13.36 8.22 20.96
N LEU A 503 13.43 6.89 20.91
CA LEU A 503 12.24 6.05 20.87
C LEU A 503 11.39 6.23 22.14
N PRO A 504 10.05 6.22 22.01
CA PRO A 504 9.17 6.26 23.16
C PRO A 504 9.31 4.99 24.03
N VAL A 505 9.06 5.16 25.32
CA VAL A 505 9.03 4.09 26.32
C VAL A 505 7.58 3.73 26.62
N LEU A 506 7.27 2.44 26.57
CA LEU A 506 5.98 1.91 27.01
C LEU A 506 6.12 1.41 28.45
N GLU A 507 5.42 2.04 29.39
CA GLU A 507 5.45 1.69 30.81
C GLU A 507 4.70 0.38 31.10
N PHE A 508 3.75 0.00 30.24
CA PHE A 508 2.90 -1.17 30.41
C PHE A 508 3.19 -2.25 29.37
N GLN A 509 3.62 -3.44 29.82
CA GLN A 509 4.17 -4.50 28.94
C GLN A 509 3.12 -5.47 28.34
N ASN A 510 1.86 -5.46 28.81
CA ASN A 510 0.81 -6.41 28.40
C ASN A 510 -0.36 -5.74 27.67
N SER A 511 -0.09 -4.69 26.90
CA SER A 511 -1.11 -3.92 26.19
C SER A 511 -1.56 -4.63 24.91
N LYS A 512 -2.88 -4.77 24.68
CA LYS A 512 -3.46 -5.38 23.47
C LYS A 512 -3.81 -4.33 22.42
N GLY A 513 -3.95 -4.75 21.16
CA GLY A 513 -4.51 -3.91 20.09
C GLY A 513 -3.48 -2.93 19.52
N PHE A 514 -3.79 -1.62 19.54
CA PHE A 514 -2.91 -0.58 19.00
C PHE A 514 -1.51 -0.60 19.65
N TRP A 515 -1.46 -0.66 20.98
CA TRP A 515 -0.22 -0.61 21.75
C TRP A 515 0.69 -1.83 21.51
N GLU A 516 0.11 -3.00 21.26
CA GLU A 516 0.85 -4.21 20.87
C GLU A 516 1.57 -4.00 19.53
N LYS A 517 0.86 -3.45 18.54
CA LYS A 517 1.43 -3.13 17.22
C LYS A 517 2.50 -2.05 17.32
N LEU A 518 2.25 -0.99 18.09
CA LEU A 518 3.23 0.07 18.34
C LEU A 518 4.49 -0.50 19.00
N ASN A 519 4.34 -1.33 20.04
CA ASN A 519 5.48 -1.97 20.69
C ASN A 519 6.28 -2.82 19.69
N SER A 520 5.60 -3.61 18.85
CA SER A 520 6.27 -4.38 17.80
C SER A 520 7.01 -3.50 16.78
N ASN A 521 6.49 -2.31 16.47
CA ASN A 521 7.19 -1.32 15.64
C ASN A 521 8.44 -0.76 16.34
N LEU A 522 8.34 -0.42 17.62
CA LEU A 522 9.48 0.09 18.41
C LEU A 522 10.58 -0.96 18.56
N GLU A 523 10.22 -2.20 18.88
CA GLU A 523 11.19 -3.31 18.96
C GLU A 523 11.86 -3.55 17.61
N SER A 524 11.10 -3.48 16.50
CA SER A 524 11.71 -3.61 15.17
C SER A 524 12.73 -2.53 14.87
N VAL A 525 12.53 -1.29 15.32
CA VAL A 525 13.52 -0.21 15.13
C VAL A 525 14.76 -0.42 16.01
N LYS A 526 14.59 -0.86 17.27
CA LYS A 526 15.71 -1.12 18.19
C LYS A 526 16.67 -2.18 17.66
N TYR A 527 16.14 -3.21 17.02
CA TYR A 527 16.90 -4.34 16.49
C TYR A 527 16.98 -4.35 14.96
N ALA A 528 16.62 -3.25 14.29
CA ALA A 528 16.69 -3.17 12.84
C ALA A 528 18.14 -3.24 12.39
N GLU A 529 18.54 -4.37 11.81
CA GLU A 529 19.66 -4.38 10.87
C GLU A 529 19.23 -3.59 9.62
N PRO A 530 20.12 -2.78 9.01
CA PRO A 530 19.80 -1.93 7.85
C PRO A 530 19.36 -2.69 6.57
N HIS A 531 19.19 -4.03 6.62
CA HIS A 531 18.87 -4.88 5.47
C HIS A 531 17.75 -5.90 5.77
N LEU A 532 16.73 -5.51 6.55
CA LEU A 532 15.61 -6.40 6.89
C LEU A 532 14.77 -6.84 5.68
N HIS A 533 14.79 -6.11 4.57
CA HIS A 533 14.01 -6.46 3.38
C HIS A 533 14.62 -7.61 2.59
N TYR A 534 13.77 -8.48 2.05
CA TYR A 534 14.19 -9.54 1.13
C TYR A 534 14.77 -8.96 -0.18
N HIS A 535 16.03 -9.29 -0.47
CA HIS A 535 16.75 -8.85 -1.66
C HIS A 535 17.05 -10.01 -2.62
N ASN A 536 16.74 -9.81 -3.91
CA ASN A 536 16.97 -10.81 -4.96
C ASN A 536 18.43 -10.91 -5.44
N ASN A 537 19.38 -10.24 -4.79
CA ASN A 537 20.79 -10.27 -5.19
C ASN A 537 21.42 -11.66 -5.04
N MET A 538 21.08 -12.36 -3.96
CA MET A 538 21.51 -13.76 -3.76
C MET A 538 20.82 -14.68 -4.77
N LEU A 539 19.52 -14.49 -5.01
CA LEU A 539 18.74 -15.22 -6.02
C LEU A 539 19.38 -15.14 -7.40
N ARG A 540 19.72 -13.92 -7.83
CA ARG A 540 20.35 -13.66 -9.13
C ARG A 540 21.69 -14.38 -9.29
N ARG A 541 22.53 -14.38 -8.24
CA ARG A 541 23.83 -15.07 -8.26
C ARG A 541 23.65 -16.59 -8.36
N GLU A 542 22.81 -17.17 -7.52
CA GLU A 542 22.56 -18.62 -7.53
C GLU A 542 21.91 -19.08 -8.82
N TRP A 543 20.95 -18.32 -9.34
CA TRP A 543 20.29 -18.63 -10.61
C TRP A 543 21.27 -18.62 -11.78
N ARG A 544 22.17 -17.62 -11.88
CA ARG A 544 23.19 -17.58 -12.95
C ARG A 544 24.12 -18.79 -12.89
N ASN A 545 24.62 -19.11 -11.69
CA ASN A 545 25.51 -20.26 -11.49
C ASN A 545 24.84 -21.58 -11.92
N LEU A 546 23.57 -21.79 -11.52
CA LEU A 546 22.84 -23.03 -11.83
C LEU A 546 22.31 -23.06 -13.27
N SER A 547 22.14 -21.92 -13.94
CA SER A 547 21.73 -21.86 -15.35
C SER A 547 22.87 -22.16 -16.33
N GLU A 548 24.12 -21.87 -15.94
CA GLU A 548 25.32 -22.11 -16.74
C GLU A 548 25.84 -23.56 -16.62
N GLU A 549 25.64 -24.24 -15.48
CA GLU A 549 26.05 -25.64 -15.24
C GLU A 549 25.10 -26.69 -15.89
N ARG A 550 24.86 -26.60 -17.21
CA ARG A 550 23.76 -27.33 -17.87
C ARG A 550 23.91 -28.84 -18.11
N GLU A 551 25.09 -29.47 -18.03
CA GLU A 551 25.24 -30.80 -18.67
C GLU A 551 25.83 -31.98 -17.86
N GLU A 552 26.46 -31.81 -16.69
CA GLU A 552 27.24 -32.94 -16.11
C GLU A 552 26.92 -33.43 -14.69
N ARG A 553 25.97 -32.84 -13.95
CA ARG A 553 25.65 -33.34 -12.60
C ARG A 553 24.35 -34.13 -12.53
N ARG A 554 24.48 -35.38 -12.04
CA ARG A 554 23.38 -36.15 -11.42
C ARG A 554 22.58 -35.22 -10.50
N THR A 555 21.25 -35.20 -10.67
CA THR A 555 20.29 -34.40 -9.88
C THR A 555 20.61 -34.47 -8.39
N THR A 556 21.23 -33.41 -7.86
CA THR A 556 21.47 -33.29 -6.42
C THR A 556 20.13 -33.23 -5.70
N ALA A 557 20.05 -33.75 -4.47
CA ALA A 557 18.82 -33.70 -3.68
C ALA A 557 18.28 -32.26 -3.52
N TYR A 558 19.19 -31.28 -3.53
CA TYR A 558 18.89 -29.86 -3.52
C TYR A 558 18.13 -29.39 -4.77
N LEU A 559 18.61 -29.71 -5.99
CA LEU A 559 17.89 -29.36 -7.23
C LEU A 559 16.51 -30.03 -7.30
N ARG A 560 16.41 -31.29 -6.84
CA ARG A 560 15.12 -31.98 -6.76
C ARG A 560 14.13 -31.22 -5.86
N ASN A 561 14.58 -30.75 -4.70
CA ASN A 561 13.74 -29.98 -3.78
C ASN A 561 13.30 -28.63 -4.39
N ILE A 562 14.18 -27.96 -5.14
CA ILE A 562 13.83 -26.72 -5.86
C ILE A 562 12.71 -26.97 -6.88
N PHE A 563 12.83 -28.00 -7.72
CA PHE A 563 11.76 -28.33 -8.69
C PHE A 563 10.46 -28.76 -8.01
N GLU A 564 10.52 -29.47 -6.88
CA GLU A 564 9.32 -29.80 -6.10
C GLU A 564 8.65 -28.54 -5.52
N ASN A 565 9.41 -27.54 -5.08
CA ASN A 565 8.84 -26.25 -4.67
C ASN A 565 8.14 -25.55 -5.84
N ALA A 566 8.74 -25.54 -7.03
CA ALA A 566 8.12 -24.97 -8.22
C ALA A 566 6.80 -25.67 -8.59
N LYS A 567 6.75 -27.01 -8.51
CA LYS A 567 5.52 -27.78 -8.72
C LYS A 567 4.42 -27.41 -7.72
N LYS A 568 4.77 -27.20 -6.45
CA LYS A 568 3.81 -26.76 -5.42
C LYS A 568 3.20 -25.41 -5.78
N VAL A 569 4.01 -24.44 -6.20
CA VAL A 569 3.53 -23.11 -6.63
C VAL A 569 2.55 -23.24 -7.81
N LEU A 570 2.90 -24.02 -8.85
CA LEU A 570 2.03 -24.22 -10.00
C LEU A 570 0.71 -24.91 -9.63
N SER A 571 0.76 -25.94 -8.77
CA SER A 571 -0.45 -26.60 -8.28
C SER A 571 -1.34 -25.69 -7.43
N HIS A 572 -0.74 -24.70 -6.75
CA HIS A 572 -1.48 -23.71 -5.98
C HIS A 572 -2.22 -22.73 -6.91
N LEU A 573 -1.56 -22.30 -7.99
CA LEU A 573 -2.14 -21.45 -9.03
C LEU A 573 -3.30 -22.11 -9.77
N ASP A 574 -3.25 -23.44 -9.93
CA ASP A 574 -4.31 -24.20 -10.59
C ASP A 574 -5.67 -24.12 -9.87
N THR A 575 -5.67 -23.70 -8.60
CA THR A 575 -6.89 -23.54 -7.83
C THR A 575 -7.56 -22.17 -8.00
N TRP A 576 -6.88 -21.18 -8.62
CA TRP A 576 -7.30 -19.76 -8.56
C TRP A 576 -8.10 -19.24 -9.76
N ASP A 577 -7.99 -19.83 -10.96
CA ASP A 577 -8.89 -19.49 -12.08
C ASP A 577 -8.74 -20.45 -13.29
N SER A 578 -9.85 -21.03 -13.74
CA SER A 578 -9.89 -22.02 -14.84
C SER A 578 -10.46 -21.46 -16.15
N GLU A 579 -11.16 -20.34 -16.12
CA GLU A 579 -12.10 -19.99 -17.21
C GLU A 579 -11.51 -19.10 -18.33
N ALA A 580 -10.30 -18.56 -18.20
CA ALA A 580 -9.71 -17.71 -19.25
C ALA A 580 -8.17 -17.63 -19.22
N ARG A 581 -7.46 -18.77 -19.22
CA ARG A 581 -5.99 -18.77 -19.36
C ARG A 581 -5.60 -18.43 -20.79
N LEU A 582 -4.67 -17.49 -20.95
CA LEU A 582 -4.01 -17.24 -22.23
C LEU A 582 -3.10 -18.42 -22.56
N VAL A 583 -3.51 -19.27 -23.51
CA VAL A 583 -2.67 -20.37 -24.01
C VAL A 583 -1.42 -19.78 -24.67
N PRO A 584 -0.20 -20.19 -24.28
CA PRO A 584 0.21 -21.41 -23.59
C PRO A 584 0.71 -21.13 -22.15
N LEU A 585 0.31 -20.01 -21.54
CA LEU A 585 0.76 -19.67 -20.19
C LEU A 585 0.33 -20.77 -19.21
N PHE A 586 1.29 -21.26 -18.43
CA PHE A 586 1.16 -22.37 -17.49
C PHE A 586 0.92 -23.76 -18.10
N GLU A 587 0.89 -23.92 -19.43
CA GLU A 587 0.75 -25.23 -20.09
C GLU A 587 2.10 -25.86 -20.46
N GLU A 588 3.16 -25.05 -20.56
CA GLU A 588 4.49 -25.50 -20.96
C GLU A 588 5.43 -25.72 -19.78
N GLU A 589 6.30 -26.73 -19.88
CA GLU A 589 7.40 -26.94 -18.94
C GLU A 589 8.59 -26.03 -19.30
N ASP A 590 8.74 -24.92 -18.58
CA ASP A 590 9.92 -24.05 -18.69
C ASP A 590 10.90 -24.32 -17.53
N TYR A 591 11.98 -25.03 -17.82
CA TYR A 591 13.00 -25.41 -16.83
C TYR A 591 13.65 -24.19 -16.16
N GLN A 592 13.91 -23.11 -16.91
CA GLN A 592 14.60 -21.93 -16.36
C GLN A 592 13.69 -21.15 -15.43
N GLN A 593 12.41 -21.01 -15.78
CA GLN A 593 11.42 -20.37 -14.91
C GLN A 593 11.11 -21.26 -13.70
N GLN A 594 10.99 -22.58 -13.86
CA GLN A 594 10.79 -23.50 -12.73
C GLN A 594 11.95 -23.48 -11.73
N LEU A 595 13.19 -23.42 -12.22
CA LEU A 595 14.36 -23.25 -11.37
C LEU A 595 14.27 -21.94 -10.57
N LEU A 596 13.96 -20.82 -11.24
CA LEU A 596 13.86 -19.51 -10.60
C LEU A 596 12.72 -19.46 -9.56
N MET A 597 11.55 -20.00 -9.88
CA MET A 597 10.41 -20.12 -8.95
C MET A 597 10.81 -20.88 -7.68
N GLY A 598 11.42 -22.07 -7.83
CA GLY A 598 11.80 -22.89 -6.69
C GLY A 598 12.92 -22.30 -5.84
N LEU A 599 13.87 -21.59 -6.46
CA LEU A 599 14.94 -20.87 -5.76
C LEU A 599 14.38 -19.69 -4.95
N MET A 600 13.44 -18.92 -5.52
CA MET A 600 12.80 -17.81 -4.82
C MET A 600 12.02 -18.31 -3.60
N VAL A 601 11.29 -19.42 -3.73
CA VAL A 601 10.63 -20.09 -2.59
C VAL A 601 11.65 -20.48 -1.51
N ALA A 602 12.75 -21.10 -1.89
CA ALA A 602 13.76 -21.55 -0.92
C ALA A 602 14.41 -20.38 -0.16
N GLN A 603 14.78 -19.31 -0.87
CA GLN A 603 15.44 -18.16 -0.28
C GLN A 603 14.49 -17.30 0.56
N LEU A 604 13.27 -17.04 0.08
CA LEU A 604 12.28 -16.29 0.85
C LEU A 604 11.89 -17.06 2.12
N LYS A 605 11.73 -18.38 2.03
CA LYS A 605 11.49 -19.23 3.20
C LYS A 605 12.61 -19.11 4.22
N ASP A 606 13.87 -19.18 3.79
CA ASP A 606 15.01 -19.06 4.70
C ASP A 606 15.06 -17.67 5.35
N HIS A 607 14.82 -16.61 4.58
CA HIS A 607 14.73 -15.24 5.10
C HIS A 607 13.60 -15.09 6.14
N LEU A 608 12.37 -15.52 5.82
CA LEU A 608 11.25 -15.45 6.76
C LEU A 608 11.47 -16.32 8.00
N MET A 609 12.07 -17.51 7.87
CA MET A 609 12.39 -18.37 9.01
C MET A 609 13.39 -17.73 9.98
N ARG A 610 14.33 -16.92 9.48
CA ARG A 610 15.31 -16.21 10.32
C ARG A 610 14.66 -15.11 11.16
N HIS A 611 13.73 -14.35 10.56
CA HIS A 611 13.12 -13.16 11.18
C HIS A 611 11.76 -13.41 11.86
N LEU A 612 11.00 -14.44 11.44
CA LEU A 612 9.69 -14.81 11.97
C LEU A 612 9.72 -16.14 12.73
N GLN A 613 10.63 -16.29 13.70
CA GLN A 613 10.81 -17.55 14.44
C GLN A 613 9.57 -17.99 15.23
N TYR A 614 8.70 -17.03 15.60
CA TYR A 614 7.43 -17.28 16.30
C TYR A 614 6.33 -17.81 15.38
N VAL A 615 6.45 -17.63 14.06
CA VAL A 615 5.47 -18.12 13.09
C VAL A 615 5.78 -19.59 12.80
N GLY A 616 4.78 -20.46 12.95
CA GLY A 616 4.96 -21.89 12.69
C GLY A 616 5.42 -22.16 11.25
N LYS A 617 6.35 -23.11 11.08
CA LYS A 617 6.95 -23.47 9.77
C LYS A 617 5.92 -23.68 8.66
N LYS A 618 4.78 -24.32 8.96
CA LYS A 618 3.70 -24.54 8.00
C LYS A 618 3.06 -23.23 7.48
N LYS A 619 2.93 -22.23 8.35
CA LYS A 619 2.38 -20.92 7.98
C LYS A 619 3.38 -20.13 7.14
N ILE A 620 4.69 -20.21 7.45
CA ILE A 620 5.74 -19.64 6.60
C ILE A 620 5.75 -20.31 5.23
N ASP A 621 5.65 -21.64 5.17
CA ASP A 621 5.58 -22.38 3.91
C ASP A 621 4.40 -21.91 3.05
N GLN A 622 3.23 -21.66 3.65
CA GLN A 622 2.06 -21.12 2.95
C GLN A 622 2.31 -19.70 2.45
N ILE A 623 2.78 -18.77 3.30
CA ILE A 623 3.07 -17.38 2.93
C ILE A 623 4.04 -17.30 1.74
N VAL A 624 5.08 -18.14 1.72
CA VAL A 624 6.07 -18.15 0.64
C VAL A 624 5.45 -18.66 -0.67
N LEU A 625 4.64 -19.71 -0.60
CA LEU A 625 3.93 -20.23 -1.79
C LEU A 625 2.95 -19.18 -2.32
N ASP A 626 2.20 -18.53 -1.44
CA ASP A 626 1.26 -17.46 -1.79
C ASP A 626 1.97 -16.25 -2.38
N TYR A 627 3.16 -15.88 -1.88
CA TYR A 627 3.96 -14.79 -2.44
C TYR A 627 4.34 -15.06 -3.90
N VAL A 628 4.91 -16.23 -4.20
CA VAL A 628 5.34 -16.57 -5.57
C VAL A 628 4.13 -16.77 -6.49
N ALA A 629 3.05 -17.38 -6.00
CA ALA A 629 1.82 -17.55 -6.76
C ALA A 629 1.18 -16.18 -7.10
N ASN A 630 1.05 -15.29 -6.11
CA ASN A 630 0.53 -13.94 -6.34
C ASN A 630 1.38 -13.15 -7.34
N LEU A 631 2.70 -13.33 -7.34
CA LEU A 631 3.60 -12.68 -8.30
C LEU A 631 3.27 -13.13 -9.72
N LEU A 632 3.19 -14.44 -9.95
CA LEU A 632 2.88 -15.01 -11.25
C LEU A 632 1.46 -14.64 -11.71
N ASN A 633 0.50 -14.58 -10.77
CA ASN A 633 -0.85 -14.14 -11.03
C ASN A 633 -0.91 -12.66 -11.45
N LEU A 634 -0.12 -11.77 -10.83
CA LEU A 634 -0.04 -10.36 -11.23
C LEU A 634 0.51 -10.19 -12.64
N VAL A 635 1.57 -10.93 -13.01
CA VAL A 635 2.11 -10.94 -14.38
C VAL A 635 1.06 -11.49 -15.35
N HIS A 636 0.34 -12.56 -14.98
CA HIS A 636 -0.73 -13.12 -15.79
C HIS A 636 -1.90 -12.14 -15.99
N ARG A 637 -2.34 -11.44 -14.94
CA ARG A 637 -3.39 -10.40 -15.01
C ARG A 637 -2.98 -9.26 -15.93
N LEU A 638 -1.74 -8.78 -15.80
CA LEU A 638 -1.20 -7.74 -16.68
C LEU A 638 -1.22 -8.20 -18.15
N MET A 639 -0.81 -9.44 -18.43
CA MET A 639 -0.89 -10.03 -19.77
C MET A 639 -2.33 -10.16 -20.28
N LYS A 640 -3.25 -10.66 -19.46
CA LYS A 640 -4.67 -10.83 -19.80
C LYS A 640 -5.33 -9.51 -20.17
N GLU A 641 -5.05 -8.45 -19.42
CA GLU A 641 -5.61 -7.13 -19.66
C GLU A 641 -5.06 -6.50 -20.94
N VAL A 642 -3.75 -6.62 -21.16
CA VAL A 642 -3.11 -6.19 -22.41
C VAL A 642 -3.70 -6.94 -23.60
N TRP A 643 -3.95 -8.25 -23.46
CA TRP A 643 -4.60 -9.07 -24.49
C TRP A 643 -6.00 -8.60 -24.84
N ARG A 644 -6.80 -8.32 -23.80
CA ARG A 644 -8.19 -7.85 -23.92
C ARG A 644 -8.24 -6.49 -24.61
N ARG A 645 -7.37 -5.57 -24.22
CA ARG A 645 -7.29 -4.20 -24.76
C ARG A 645 -7.09 -4.19 -26.27
N TYR A 646 -6.16 -5.01 -26.77
CA TYR A 646 -5.86 -5.09 -28.20
C TYR A 646 -6.75 -6.09 -28.95
N GLN A 647 -7.77 -6.65 -28.30
CA GLN A 647 -8.74 -7.60 -28.86
C GLN A 647 -8.08 -8.77 -29.59
N LEU A 648 -6.96 -9.25 -29.07
CA LEU A 648 -6.24 -10.35 -29.70
C LEU A 648 -7.00 -11.66 -29.46
N HIS A 649 -7.41 -12.34 -30.54
CA HIS A 649 -7.96 -13.69 -30.46
C HIS A 649 -6.90 -14.70 -30.00
N SER A 650 -7.31 -15.86 -29.54
CA SER A 650 -6.43 -16.97 -29.10
C SER A 650 -5.51 -17.53 -30.21
N CYS A 651 -5.67 -17.08 -31.46
CA CYS A 651 -4.93 -17.54 -32.65
C CYS A 651 -3.59 -16.83 -32.89
N ILE A 652 -2.77 -16.64 -31.85
CA ILE A 652 -1.42 -16.04 -31.96
C ILE A 652 -0.45 -16.94 -32.73
N PHE A 653 -0.85 -18.19 -32.94
CA PHE A 653 0.05 -19.25 -33.34
C PHE A 653 -0.04 -19.68 -34.79
N CYS A 654 -0.84 -19.05 -35.64
CA CYS A 654 -0.67 -19.25 -37.07
C CYS A 654 0.51 -18.40 -37.52
N PHE A 655 1.56 -18.97 -38.11
CA PHE A 655 2.74 -18.19 -38.55
C PHE A 655 2.61 -17.66 -39.99
N ASP A 656 1.50 -17.98 -40.67
CA ASP A 656 1.31 -17.70 -42.10
C ASP A 656 0.93 -16.25 -42.40
N GLU A 657 0.45 -15.51 -41.40
CA GLU A 657 0.01 -14.12 -41.53
C GLU A 657 0.98 -13.14 -40.86
N ARG A 658 1.11 -11.93 -41.41
CA ARG A 658 1.86 -10.86 -40.74
C ARG A 658 1.12 -10.36 -39.51
N GLY A 659 1.89 -10.01 -38.48
CA GLY A 659 1.36 -9.45 -37.23
C GLY A 659 0.60 -8.13 -37.45
N SER A 660 -0.53 -7.99 -36.76
CA SER A 660 -1.30 -6.74 -36.65
C SER A 660 -0.59 -5.69 -35.80
N ALA A 661 -1.02 -4.43 -35.91
CA ALA A 661 -0.52 -3.35 -35.05
C ALA A 661 -0.76 -3.62 -33.55
N GLY A 662 -1.84 -4.33 -33.21
CA GLY A 662 -2.12 -4.78 -31.84
C GLY A 662 -1.11 -5.83 -31.37
N GLU A 663 -0.79 -6.84 -32.19
CA GLU A 663 0.23 -7.85 -31.88
C GLU A 663 1.61 -7.21 -31.67
N PHE A 664 1.95 -6.20 -32.47
CA PHE A 664 3.19 -5.43 -32.33
C PHE A 664 3.23 -4.64 -31.00
N ALA A 665 2.12 -4.02 -30.61
CA ALA A 665 2.02 -3.32 -29.32
C ALA A 665 2.15 -4.28 -28.13
N VAL A 666 1.52 -5.45 -28.21
CA VAL A 666 1.63 -6.49 -27.18
C VAL A 666 3.05 -7.06 -27.11
N PHE A 667 3.71 -7.27 -28.25
CA PHE A 667 5.12 -7.67 -28.29
C PHE A 667 6.00 -6.68 -27.51
N HIS A 668 5.81 -5.38 -27.71
CA HIS A 668 6.54 -4.34 -27.00
C HIS A 668 6.27 -4.34 -25.49
N ILE A 669 5.00 -4.50 -25.08
CA ILE A 669 4.64 -4.60 -23.66
C ILE A 669 5.28 -5.84 -23.04
N MET A 670 5.27 -6.99 -23.72
CA MET A 670 5.94 -8.21 -23.27
C MET A 670 7.44 -8.03 -23.10
N SER A 671 8.10 -7.34 -24.04
CA SER A 671 9.52 -6.99 -23.90
C SER A 671 9.79 -6.14 -22.66
N ARG A 672 8.91 -5.18 -22.34
CA ARG A 672 9.03 -4.36 -21.12
C ARG A 672 8.80 -5.17 -19.85
N ILE A 673 7.83 -6.08 -19.84
CA ILE A 673 7.61 -7.00 -18.71
C ILE A 673 8.84 -7.88 -18.48
N LEU A 674 9.43 -8.40 -19.56
CA LEU A 674 10.64 -9.22 -19.49
C LEU A 674 11.82 -8.42 -18.91
N GLU A 675 12.00 -7.17 -19.34
CA GLU A 675 13.02 -6.27 -18.80
C GLU A 675 12.80 -5.98 -17.32
N ALA A 676 11.56 -5.66 -16.93
CA ALA A 676 11.17 -5.44 -15.54
C ALA A 676 11.42 -6.68 -14.67
N ALA A 677 11.03 -7.87 -15.13
CA ALA A 677 11.24 -9.14 -14.44
C ALA A 677 12.73 -9.48 -14.30
N ASN A 678 13.54 -9.28 -15.36
CA ASN A 678 14.98 -9.47 -15.31
C ASN A 678 15.66 -8.49 -14.33
N GLY A 679 15.21 -7.23 -14.32
CA GLY A 679 15.69 -6.18 -13.42
C GLY A 679 15.50 -6.49 -11.93
N MET A 680 14.44 -7.22 -11.58
CA MET A 680 14.16 -7.67 -10.21
C MET A 680 14.45 -9.16 -9.96
N CYS A 681 14.91 -9.92 -10.97
CA CYS A 681 15.09 -11.38 -10.90
C CYS A 681 13.80 -12.14 -10.52
N MET A 682 12.66 -11.72 -11.06
CA MET A 682 11.34 -12.31 -10.81
C MET A 682 11.04 -13.43 -11.82
N PRO A 683 10.39 -14.54 -11.39
CA PRO A 683 9.96 -15.58 -12.31
C PRO A 683 8.78 -15.12 -13.18
N LEU A 684 8.77 -15.55 -14.43
CA LEU A 684 7.69 -15.36 -15.38
C LEU A 684 6.83 -16.63 -15.47
N PRO A 685 5.53 -16.50 -15.82
CA PRO A 685 4.69 -17.65 -16.11
C PRO A 685 5.32 -18.57 -17.16
N PRO A 686 5.37 -19.90 -16.95
CA PRO A 686 5.82 -20.84 -17.98
C PRO A 686 5.03 -20.63 -19.28
N GLY A 687 5.69 -20.70 -20.44
CA GLY A 687 5.07 -20.39 -21.75
C GLY A 687 5.13 -18.90 -22.16
N PHE A 688 5.56 -17.99 -21.28
CA PHE A 688 5.75 -16.57 -21.61
C PHE A 688 6.73 -16.37 -22.77
N HIS A 689 7.89 -17.04 -22.73
CA HIS A 689 8.92 -16.93 -23.78
C HIS A 689 8.44 -17.47 -25.12
N THR A 690 7.61 -18.52 -25.12
CA THR A 690 7.00 -19.09 -26.34
C THR A 690 6.04 -18.11 -27.00
N LEU A 691 5.20 -17.41 -26.22
CA LEU A 691 4.34 -16.34 -26.74
C LEU A 691 5.16 -15.17 -27.28
N HIS A 692 6.17 -14.75 -26.53
CA HIS A 692 7.00 -13.60 -26.90
C HIS A 692 7.75 -13.85 -28.21
N LEU A 693 8.32 -15.06 -28.36
CA LEU A 693 8.95 -15.50 -29.61
C LEU A 693 7.93 -15.63 -30.75
N GLY A 694 6.75 -16.17 -30.48
CA GLY A 694 5.69 -16.29 -31.49
C GLY A 694 5.27 -14.95 -32.07
N LEU A 695 5.02 -13.96 -31.19
CA LEU A 695 4.76 -12.59 -31.61
C LEU A 695 5.95 -11.98 -32.35
N GLY A 696 7.18 -12.21 -31.85
CA GLY A 696 8.40 -11.72 -32.49
C GLY A 696 8.53 -12.17 -33.93
N VAL A 697 8.25 -13.45 -34.22
CA VAL A 697 8.26 -14.02 -35.58
C VAL A 697 7.23 -13.34 -36.49
N ARG A 698 6.02 -13.09 -35.99
CA ARG A 698 4.93 -12.46 -36.76
C ARG A 698 5.15 -10.96 -36.98
N CYS A 699 5.79 -10.28 -36.02
CA CYS A 699 5.83 -8.82 -35.92
C CYS A 699 7.16 -8.20 -36.40
N LEU A 700 8.28 -8.92 -36.32
CA LEU A 700 9.61 -8.37 -36.59
C LEU A 700 10.15 -8.78 -37.95
N PRO A 701 10.90 -7.90 -38.65
CA PRO A 701 11.73 -8.29 -39.78
C PRO A 701 12.79 -9.33 -39.36
N LEU A 702 13.17 -10.22 -40.29
CA LEU A 702 14.14 -11.30 -40.03
C LEU A 702 15.43 -10.80 -39.37
N HIS A 703 16.02 -9.71 -39.84
CA HIS A 703 17.27 -9.19 -39.27
C HIS A 703 17.11 -8.74 -37.81
N THR A 704 15.99 -8.09 -37.47
CA THR A 704 15.68 -7.64 -36.11
C THR A 704 15.39 -8.82 -35.21
N LEU A 705 14.61 -9.79 -35.70
CA LEU A 705 14.32 -11.03 -34.98
C LEU A 705 15.60 -11.78 -34.60
N LEU A 706 16.52 -11.96 -35.56
CA LEU A 706 17.80 -12.61 -35.32
C LEU A 706 18.66 -11.82 -34.33
N HIS A 707 18.68 -10.49 -34.41
CA HIS A 707 19.39 -9.67 -33.43
C HIS A 707 18.83 -9.82 -32.00
N TYR A 708 17.51 -9.90 -31.85
CA TYR A 708 16.87 -10.10 -30.55
C TYR A 708 17.14 -11.50 -29.97
N ILE A 709 17.23 -12.52 -30.83
CA ILE A 709 17.64 -13.88 -30.44
C ILE A 709 19.12 -13.88 -30.02
N ASP A 710 19.99 -13.30 -30.84
CA ASP A 710 21.44 -13.23 -30.59
C ASP A 710 21.76 -12.42 -29.32
N SER A 711 20.96 -11.40 -29.02
CA SER A 711 21.06 -10.60 -27.79
C SER A 711 20.43 -11.26 -26.56
N GLY A 712 19.78 -12.43 -26.71
CA GLY A 712 19.14 -13.17 -25.62
C GLY A 712 17.82 -12.58 -25.10
N ILE A 713 17.25 -11.59 -25.81
CA ILE A 713 15.92 -11.01 -25.48
C ILE A 713 14.83 -12.03 -25.85
N LEU A 714 14.95 -12.68 -27.00
CA LEU A 714 14.06 -13.75 -27.44
C LEU A 714 14.69 -15.10 -27.18
N GLN A 715 14.13 -15.84 -26.23
CA GLN A 715 14.59 -17.17 -25.87
C GLN A 715 13.96 -18.22 -26.79
N LEU A 716 14.80 -19.06 -27.41
CA LEU A 716 14.35 -20.15 -28.27
C LEU A 716 13.79 -21.29 -27.42
N THR A 717 12.47 -21.48 -27.45
CA THR A 717 11.78 -22.58 -26.75
C THR A 717 11.52 -23.76 -27.69
N GLU A 718 11.54 -24.99 -27.14
CA GLU A 718 11.34 -26.21 -27.94
C GLU A 718 9.95 -26.24 -28.60
N THR A 719 8.92 -25.83 -27.86
CA THR A 719 7.51 -25.80 -28.29
C THR A 719 7.30 -24.82 -29.44
N CYS A 720 7.80 -23.59 -29.32
CA CYS A 720 7.69 -22.59 -30.36
C CYS A 720 8.39 -23.04 -31.65
N VAL A 721 9.63 -23.53 -31.56
CA VAL A 721 10.38 -23.93 -32.77
C VAL A 721 9.76 -25.18 -33.40
N ARG A 722 9.30 -26.16 -32.61
CA ARG A 722 8.56 -27.31 -33.15
C ARG A 722 7.31 -26.88 -33.90
N LYS A 723 6.59 -25.89 -33.40
CA LYS A 723 5.38 -25.35 -34.02
C LYS A 723 5.71 -24.55 -35.28
N LEU A 724 6.72 -23.68 -35.22
CA LEU A 724 7.23 -22.90 -36.35
C LEU A 724 7.66 -23.79 -37.53
N LEU A 725 8.29 -24.93 -37.26
CA LEU A 725 8.68 -25.89 -38.30
C LEU A 725 7.50 -26.65 -38.92
N LYS A 726 6.39 -26.81 -38.17
CA LYS A 726 5.17 -27.49 -38.64
C LYS A 726 4.23 -26.56 -39.42
N ASP A 727 4.05 -25.35 -38.93
CA ASP A 727 3.02 -24.44 -39.42
C ASP A 727 3.48 -23.68 -40.68
N LEU A 728 4.76 -23.29 -40.76
CA LEU A 728 5.30 -22.61 -41.94
C LEU A 728 5.54 -23.59 -43.09
N ASP A 729 5.23 -23.16 -44.32
CA ASP A 729 5.63 -23.86 -45.54
C ASP A 729 7.15 -23.75 -45.83
N ASP A 730 7.63 -24.49 -46.83
CA ASP A 730 9.03 -24.47 -47.28
C ASP A 730 9.22 -23.52 -48.49
N THR A 731 8.61 -22.33 -48.44
CA THR A 731 8.92 -21.27 -49.40
C THR A 731 10.33 -20.71 -49.16
N GLU A 732 10.98 -20.14 -50.18
CA GLU A 732 12.38 -19.66 -50.07
C GLU A 732 12.59 -18.65 -48.90
N GLN A 733 11.56 -17.86 -48.56
CA GLN A 733 11.61 -16.93 -47.43
C GLN A 733 11.48 -17.66 -46.08
N ASN A 734 10.56 -18.61 -45.98
CA ASN A 734 10.33 -19.39 -44.76
C ASN A 734 11.46 -20.39 -44.50
N GLU A 735 12.04 -21.00 -45.54
CA GLU A 735 13.26 -21.82 -45.42
C GLU A 735 14.44 -21.02 -44.86
N LYS A 736 14.64 -19.77 -45.33
CA LYS A 736 15.67 -18.86 -44.80
C LYS A 736 15.44 -18.56 -43.31
N LEU A 737 14.19 -18.33 -42.89
CA LEU A 737 13.82 -18.11 -41.49
C LEU A 737 14.06 -19.37 -40.64
N LYS A 738 13.52 -20.53 -41.05
CA LYS A 738 13.70 -21.82 -40.37
C LYS A 738 15.19 -22.14 -40.21
N PHE A 739 15.98 -22.00 -41.27
CA PHE A 739 17.42 -22.25 -41.24
C PHE A 739 18.14 -21.31 -40.28
N SER A 740 17.83 -20.01 -40.33
CA SER A 740 18.49 -19.00 -39.49
C SER A 740 18.22 -19.21 -37.99
N ILE A 741 17.04 -19.71 -37.63
CA ILE A 741 16.67 -20.05 -36.25
C ILE A 741 17.33 -21.38 -35.82
N VAL A 742 17.26 -22.42 -36.65
CA VAL A 742 17.82 -23.75 -36.33
C VAL A 742 19.34 -23.71 -36.13
N MET A 743 20.04 -22.85 -36.86
CA MET A 743 21.49 -22.65 -36.71
C MET A 743 21.88 -21.98 -35.38
N ARG A 744 20.94 -21.29 -34.71
CA ARG A 744 21.15 -20.59 -33.43
C ARG A 744 20.67 -21.39 -32.23
N LEU A 745 20.10 -22.57 -32.44
CA LEU A 745 19.66 -23.43 -31.34
C LEU A 745 20.85 -24.04 -30.60
N PRO A 746 20.80 -24.09 -29.24
CA PRO A 746 21.73 -24.90 -28.45
C PRO A 746 21.70 -26.37 -28.90
N GLU A 747 22.85 -27.06 -28.85
CA GLU A 747 22.97 -28.43 -29.39
C GLU A 747 21.95 -29.42 -28.82
N ALA A 748 21.61 -29.32 -27.53
CA ALA A 748 20.62 -30.15 -26.87
C ALA A 748 19.19 -29.98 -27.43
N LEU A 749 18.77 -28.74 -27.69
CA LEU A 749 17.47 -28.43 -28.29
C LEU A 749 17.46 -28.73 -29.78
N GLY A 750 18.55 -28.40 -30.48
CA GLY A 750 18.73 -28.70 -31.89
C GLY A 750 18.58 -30.19 -32.19
N GLN A 751 19.08 -31.09 -31.33
CA GLN A 751 18.94 -32.53 -31.53
C GLN A 751 17.49 -33.03 -31.46
N LYS A 752 16.68 -32.50 -30.54
CA LYS A 752 15.26 -32.87 -30.41
C LYS A 752 14.42 -32.28 -31.55
N VAL A 753 14.69 -31.04 -31.92
CA VAL A 753 13.89 -30.29 -32.89
C VAL A 753 14.18 -30.69 -34.34
N ARG A 754 15.43 -31.05 -34.67
CA ARG A 754 15.83 -31.48 -36.03
C ARG A 754 15.13 -32.75 -36.52
N GLN A 755 14.53 -33.54 -35.63
CA GLN A 755 13.73 -34.72 -36.00
C GLN A 755 12.38 -34.36 -36.64
N TYR A 756 11.90 -33.13 -36.46
CA TYR A 756 10.58 -32.70 -36.90
C TYR A 756 10.57 -31.93 -38.23
N TRP A 757 11.74 -31.59 -38.78
CA TRP A 757 11.85 -30.92 -40.08
C TRP A 757 12.59 -31.80 -41.08
N ASN A 758 11.82 -32.41 -41.99
CA ASN A 758 12.27 -33.32 -43.04
C ASN A 758 12.94 -32.57 -44.21
N HIS A 759 13.97 -31.78 -43.92
CA HIS A 759 14.72 -31.01 -44.90
C HIS A 759 16.06 -31.70 -45.26
N PRO A 760 16.51 -31.68 -46.53
CA PRO A 760 17.73 -32.36 -46.97
C PRO A 760 19.00 -31.94 -46.21
N ILE A 761 19.05 -30.71 -45.69
CA ILE A 761 20.18 -30.23 -44.87
C ILE A 761 20.20 -30.89 -43.48
N ASN A 762 19.03 -31.10 -42.86
CA ASN A 762 18.92 -31.82 -41.58
C ASN A 762 19.32 -33.28 -41.74
N ALA A 763 18.86 -33.93 -42.82
CA ALA A 763 19.26 -35.30 -43.13
C ALA A 763 20.79 -35.43 -43.24
N ASN A 764 21.45 -34.49 -43.93
CA ASN A 764 22.90 -34.48 -44.09
C ASN A 764 23.65 -34.27 -42.75
N LEU A 765 23.17 -33.37 -41.89
CA LEU A 765 23.74 -33.18 -40.55
C LEU A 765 23.58 -34.41 -39.66
N ILE A 766 22.40 -35.06 -39.69
CA ILE A 766 22.13 -36.31 -38.95
C ILE A 766 23.05 -37.43 -39.46
N ALA A 767 23.17 -37.58 -40.79
CA ALA A 767 24.05 -38.56 -41.42
C ALA A 767 25.52 -38.33 -41.02
N ARG A 768 26.02 -37.08 -41.06
CA ARG A 768 27.40 -36.76 -40.64
C ARG A 768 27.66 -37.05 -39.17
N LYS A 769 26.70 -36.74 -38.28
CA LYS A 769 26.83 -37.01 -36.84
C LYS A 769 26.82 -38.52 -36.56
N TYR A 770 25.97 -39.26 -37.27
CA TYR A 770 25.93 -40.72 -37.20
C TYR A 770 27.27 -41.34 -37.62
N VAL A 771 27.80 -40.93 -38.77
CA VAL A 771 29.11 -41.39 -39.26
C VAL A 771 30.22 -41.05 -38.27
N LYS A 772 30.26 -39.82 -37.74
CA LYS A 772 31.24 -39.42 -36.73
C LYS A 772 31.19 -40.32 -35.49
N LEU A 773 30.00 -40.58 -34.96
CA LEU A 773 29.80 -41.41 -33.77
C LEU A 773 30.19 -42.88 -34.01
N MET A 774 29.88 -43.42 -35.18
CA MET A 774 30.25 -44.79 -35.56
C MET A 774 31.76 -44.94 -35.76
N LEU A 775 32.41 -43.95 -36.39
CA LEU A 775 33.86 -43.92 -36.57
C LEU A 775 34.62 -43.70 -35.24
N GLU A 776 34.10 -42.87 -34.34
CA GLU A 776 34.67 -42.68 -32.99
C GLU A 776 34.58 -43.96 -32.15
N LYS A 777 33.47 -44.70 -32.22
CA LYS A 777 33.33 -46.01 -31.58
C LYS A 777 34.28 -47.06 -32.20
N LEU A 778 34.60 -46.92 -33.49
CA LEU A 778 35.59 -47.76 -34.18
C LEU A 778 37.02 -47.53 -33.68
N GLY A 779 37.36 -46.31 -33.29
CA GLY A 779 38.70 -45.95 -32.83
C GLY A 779 39.23 -46.82 -31.68
N ASN A 780 38.33 -47.47 -30.95
CA ASN A 780 38.66 -48.37 -29.83
C ASN A 780 38.62 -49.88 -30.19
N ARG A 781 38.27 -50.29 -31.42
CA ARG A 781 38.23 -51.70 -31.84
C ARG A 781 38.81 -51.87 -33.25
N GLN A 782 39.82 -52.72 -33.38
CA GLN A 782 40.38 -53.09 -34.69
C GLN A 782 39.32 -53.86 -35.50
N CYS A 783 38.82 -53.28 -36.59
CA CYS A 783 38.05 -54.03 -37.58
C CYS A 783 39.00 -54.93 -38.38
N SER A 784 38.79 -56.25 -38.27
CA SER A 784 39.27 -57.20 -39.25
C SER A 784 38.55 -56.93 -40.58
N ARG A 785 39.29 -56.73 -41.67
CA ARG A 785 38.74 -56.50 -43.01
C ARG A 785 37.82 -57.67 -43.42
N PRO A 786 36.57 -57.43 -43.85
CA PRO A 786 35.84 -58.40 -44.64
C PRO A 786 36.16 -58.24 -46.13
N ILE A 787 36.22 -59.38 -46.80
CA ILE A 787 36.21 -59.53 -48.26
C ILE A 787 34.74 -59.32 -48.71
N PRO A 788 34.46 -58.60 -49.82
CA PRO A 788 33.09 -58.31 -50.19
C PRO A 788 32.41 -59.54 -50.79
N GLU A 789 31.34 -60.02 -50.16
CA GLU A 789 30.35 -60.90 -50.80
C GLU A 789 29.06 -60.10 -51.08
N ASN A 790 28.87 -59.79 -52.36
CA ASN A 790 27.63 -59.54 -53.09
C ASN A 790 26.49 -58.79 -52.37
N LEU A 791 26.42 -57.48 -52.59
CA LEU A 791 25.15 -56.74 -52.65
C LEU A 791 24.96 -56.17 -54.06
N SER A 792 23.77 -56.37 -54.61
CA SER A 792 23.38 -56.07 -55.97
C SER A 792 23.00 -54.60 -56.18
N VAL A 793 23.43 -54.09 -57.35
CA VAL A 793 23.13 -52.79 -58.01
C VAL A 793 24.07 -51.63 -57.62
N PRO A 794 24.98 -51.19 -58.52
CA PRO A 794 25.96 -50.14 -58.22
C PRO A 794 25.42 -48.75 -58.58
N VAL A 795 25.40 -47.85 -57.59
CA VAL A 795 25.79 -46.47 -57.90
C VAL A 795 27.32 -46.45 -57.88
N GLU A 796 27.94 -46.10 -59.01
CA GLU A 796 29.41 -46.03 -59.16
C GLU A 796 29.98 -44.82 -58.42
N PHE A 797 29.92 -44.83 -57.09
CA PHE A 797 30.66 -43.89 -56.25
C PHE A 797 31.50 -44.67 -55.23
N LEU A 798 32.67 -45.13 -55.69
CA LEU A 798 33.63 -45.93 -54.93
C LEU A 798 33.86 -45.46 -53.47
N PRO A 799 34.02 -44.15 -53.18
CA PRO A 799 34.18 -43.68 -51.81
C PRO A 799 32.94 -43.85 -50.94
N LEU A 800 31.75 -43.68 -51.52
CA LEU A 800 30.48 -43.82 -50.77
C LEU A 800 30.21 -45.30 -50.48
N ASN A 801 30.41 -46.19 -51.47
CA ASN A 801 30.25 -47.64 -51.31
C ASN A 801 31.23 -48.21 -50.26
N TYR A 802 32.45 -47.67 -50.21
CA TYR A 802 33.41 -48.05 -49.16
C TYR A 802 32.92 -47.61 -47.77
N LEU A 803 32.47 -46.36 -47.65
CA LEU A 803 31.96 -45.82 -46.38
C LEU A 803 30.71 -46.58 -45.91
N THR A 804 29.75 -46.88 -46.80
CA THR A 804 28.52 -47.60 -46.45
C THR A 804 28.81 -49.04 -46.05
N ASN A 805 29.73 -49.74 -46.71
CA ASN A 805 30.17 -51.08 -46.31
C ASN A 805 30.85 -51.08 -44.93
N VAL A 806 31.70 -50.09 -44.65
CA VAL A 806 32.33 -49.93 -43.34
C VAL A 806 31.27 -49.68 -42.27
N LEU A 807 30.29 -48.81 -42.52
CA LEU A 807 29.20 -48.53 -41.56
C LEU A 807 28.30 -49.75 -41.33
N ALA A 808 27.96 -50.50 -42.38
CA ALA A 808 27.13 -51.71 -42.30
C ALA A 808 27.82 -52.81 -41.47
N GLU A 809 29.14 -52.96 -41.59
CA GLU A 809 29.91 -53.91 -40.78
C GLU A 809 29.87 -53.55 -39.28
N ILE A 810 29.93 -52.26 -38.94
CA ILE A 810 29.84 -51.80 -37.54
C ILE A 810 28.44 -52.05 -36.96
N GLU A 811 27.40 -51.84 -37.77
CA GLU A 811 26.01 -52.16 -37.41
C GLU A 811 25.84 -53.66 -37.16
N ASN A 812 26.39 -54.52 -38.02
CA ASN A 812 26.34 -55.98 -37.89
C ASN A 812 27.07 -56.53 -36.66
N GLN A 813 28.06 -55.81 -36.12
CA GLN A 813 28.77 -56.15 -34.88
C GLN A 813 27.99 -55.79 -33.60
N GLY A 814 26.70 -55.44 -33.72
CA GLY A 814 25.79 -55.21 -32.60
C GLY A 814 25.94 -53.84 -31.92
N VAL A 815 26.60 -52.88 -32.57
CA VAL A 815 26.77 -51.51 -32.06
C VAL A 815 25.58 -50.66 -32.49
N HIS A 816 24.40 -50.87 -31.89
CA HIS A 816 23.29 -49.93 -32.04
C HIS A 816 23.47 -48.74 -31.09
N PRO A 817 23.60 -47.50 -31.58
CA PRO A 817 23.59 -46.32 -30.73
C PRO A 817 22.14 -45.99 -30.33
N TYR A 818 21.78 -46.30 -29.07
CA TYR A 818 20.52 -45.92 -28.40
C TYR A 818 19.22 -46.53 -28.98
N GLU A 819 18.46 -47.24 -28.13
CA GLU A 819 17.17 -47.91 -28.41
C GLU A 819 15.98 -46.96 -28.76
N LYS A 820 16.18 -45.73 -29.24
CA LYS A 820 15.08 -44.79 -29.55
C LYS A 820 15.26 -43.88 -30.78
N GLN A 821 16.11 -44.22 -31.75
CA GLN A 821 16.14 -43.54 -33.05
C GLN A 821 15.90 -44.54 -34.19
N ASP A 822 14.63 -44.91 -34.40
CA ASP A 822 14.22 -46.03 -35.27
C ASP A 822 14.43 -45.84 -36.80
N HIS A 823 15.20 -44.83 -37.27
CA HIS A 823 15.27 -44.52 -38.71
C HIS A 823 16.65 -44.20 -39.30
N VAL A 824 17.76 -44.28 -38.54
CA VAL A 824 19.11 -43.93 -39.05
C VAL A 824 20.00 -45.17 -39.17
N ASN A 825 20.30 -45.59 -40.39
CA ASN A 825 21.19 -46.72 -40.72
C ASN A 825 22.15 -46.36 -41.88
N ALA A 826 23.05 -47.27 -42.23
CA ALA A 826 24.00 -47.08 -43.34
C ALA A 826 23.30 -46.71 -44.66
N ARG A 827 22.11 -47.25 -44.93
CA ARG A 827 21.28 -46.91 -46.10
C ARG A 827 20.76 -45.48 -46.06
N PHE A 828 20.34 -44.98 -44.90
CA PHE A 828 19.93 -43.59 -44.73
C PHE A 828 21.09 -42.62 -45.04
N VAL A 829 22.31 -42.96 -44.64
CA VAL A 829 23.52 -42.17 -44.95
C VAL A 829 23.79 -42.15 -46.46
N GLU A 830 23.66 -43.30 -47.12
CA GLU A 830 23.81 -43.44 -48.56
C GLU A 830 22.79 -42.59 -49.33
N GLU A 831 21.50 -42.77 -49.04
CA GLU A 831 20.41 -42.02 -49.68
C GLU A 831 20.54 -40.51 -49.47
N THR A 832 20.95 -40.10 -48.27
CA THR A 832 21.15 -38.69 -47.94
C THR A 832 22.34 -38.10 -48.69
N ALA A 833 23.46 -38.82 -48.77
CA ALA A 833 24.65 -38.37 -49.50
C ALA A 833 24.37 -38.27 -51.01
N LEU A 834 23.64 -39.23 -51.58
CA LEU A 834 23.22 -39.22 -52.97
C LEU A 834 22.27 -38.06 -53.27
N LYS A 835 21.21 -37.88 -52.45
CA LYS A 835 20.29 -36.75 -52.58
C LYS A 835 21.01 -35.41 -52.50
N HIS A 836 21.91 -35.22 -51.54
CA HIS A 836 22.68 -33.98 -51.41
C HIS A 836 23.59 -33.71 -52.61
N THR A 837 24.26 -34.75 -53.12
CA THR A 837 25.11 -34.65 -54.31
C THR A 837 24.28 -34.29 -55.55
N MET A 838 23.10 -34.90 -55.71
CA MET A 838 22.18 -34.57 -56.79
C MET A 838 21.65 -33.13 -56.70
N THR A 839 21.34 -32.63 -55.49
CA THR A 839 20.96 -31.22 -55.29
C THR A 839 22.10 -30.27 -55.69
N LEU A 840 23.35 -30.57 -55.33
CA LEU A 840 24.51 -29.77 -55.74
C LEU A 840 24.76 -29.79 -57.26
N LEU A 841 24.38 -30.88 -57.92
CA LEU A 841 24.49 -31.05 -59.37
C LEU A 841 23.25 -30.55 -60.14
N GLY A 842 22.20 -30.09 -59.45
CA GLY A 842 20.96 -29.60 -60.07
C GLY A 842 20.07 -30.67 -60.70
N LEU A 843 20.22 -31.94 -60.28
CA LEU A 843 19.49 -33.09 -60.83
C LEU A 843 18.31 -33.49 -59.90
N LYS A 844 17.12 -33.75 -60.46
CA LYS A 844 15.95 -34.21 -59.67
C LYS A 844 16.02 -35.72 -59.42
N TYR A 845 15.80 -36.13 -58.18
CA TYR A 845 15.68 -37.53 -57.77
C TYR A 845 14.33 -38.09 -58.27
N SER A 846 14.34 -39.13 -59.10
CA SER A 846 13.14 -39.88 -59.51
C SER A 846 12.95 -41.12 -58.67
#